data_AF-A0A3L7RL53-F1
#
_entry.id   AF-A0A3L7RL53-F1
#
_cell.length_a   1.000
_cell.length_b   1.000
_cell.length_c   1.000
_cell.angle_alpha   90.00
_cell.angle_beta   90.00
_cell.angle_gamma   90.00
#
_symmetry.space_group_name_H-M   'P 1'
#
loop_
_entity.id
_entity.type
_entity.pdbx_description
1 polymer ?
#
loop_
_entity_poly.entity_id
_entity_poly.type
_entity_poly.pdbx_seq_one_letter_code
_entity_poly.pdbx_strand_id
1 'polypeptide(L)'
;MESAAPKSSGRRAQQGMLFLALCSLGHLTALAGLPLFALSIFLTDELLADERRPSRGSATISGGDELFPPLPDFPSLTDDEVPRSRPSEPEPRVLPRPRVRPETRDPSTPRFPPALNPLDGDMDPDGGIRLQPLDEDAPFSPRRPSGSVRPSTGIDPDAERRVLPGENADDLTTDGAFNWSLQPVSVADIEIGKEWNFSHGKPNLSEAEEDNYVELIRAALARRTLAPSQLPENANVTSAWETAFYRYTEVRRQAWENGKVQLSESLPELSDPNDKATRRVISTTDHSSDLPPIKNYSLQLDMQSHPRDFVGRPVVLYGMFTPLGPKELQARRTLEGEERLITLQRGILRNFLTQEMIAMVDAISYVDPQSQNQPSSAWPIDKRVAMPVMVKGWFVKLWQRQPLVFSDVVRVLTPRPYDEYVRDHVRSRRKVNDDESWLYHETLRQLQLTSSKVQASIAAEEQKIRVQKLLVNMVEKAGADRIVLENQFRGGTLSKADTPGKEGYETKLRRLERQIGFRKSKYLEHQRNPETFPLFVDVFQNPDHWQGRLVTLRGHVRRVITYNGDSTLFNGQPLHELWLFTEDSQNNPAVIVTPSLPKEFPVGSELIDSVTVTGCFFKMYVYRSQQENRLAPLLLAGHVSWNPSAKHILTLAKDGHIRANSPLLAQAKSETRPISDTLVLFLGFLTLLVTMTVWGRVQRDRRERRRLLSLVDERPDFHQTSQDRFSGPFADPRIEPTRG
;
A
#
# COMPACT_ATOMS: atom_id res chain seq x y z
N MET A 1 -67.65 15.84 -4.52
CA MET A 1 -68.47 14.61 -4.45
C MET A 1 -68.00 13.70 -5.57
N GLU A 2 -67.02 12.85 -5.27
CA GLU A 2 -66.51 11.81 -6.17
C GLU A 2 -66.35 10.54 -5.32
N SER A 3 -67.04 9.47 -5.70
CA SER A 3 -67.05 8.21 -4.95
C SER A 3 -66.13 7.17 -5.58
N ALA A 4 -65.11 6.80 -4.80
CA ALA A 4 -64.50 5.49 -4.59
C ALA A 4 -64.64 4.40 -5.67
N ALA A 5 -63.48 3.99 -6.22
CA ALA A 5 -63.25 2.69 -6.86
C ALA A 5 -62.45 1.75 -5.92
N PRO A 6 -62.70 0.42 -5.92
CA PRO A 6 -62.06 -0.51 -4.99
C PRO A 6 -60.69 -1.04 -5.46
N LYS A 7 -59.80 -1.26 -4.49
CA LYS A 7 -58.44 -1.82 -4.64
C LYS A 7 -58.49 -3.31 -4.96
N SER A 8 -57.80 -3.73 -6.04
CA SER A 8 -57.58 -5.14 -6.38
C SER A 8 -56.37 -5.72 -5.63
N SER A 9 -56.61 -6.72 -4.78
CA SER A 9 -55.61 -7.63 -4.23
C SER A 9 -55.36 -8.77 -5.21
N GLY A 10 -54.16 -8.83 -5.81
CA GLY A 10 -53.89 -9.83 -6.84
C GLY A 10 -52.43 -9.91 -7.28
N ARG A 11 -51.47 -10.00 -6.34
CA ARG A 11 -50.05 -10.22 -6.65
C ARG A 11 -49.42 -11.50 -6.08
N ARG A 12 -50.15 -12.30 -5.30
CA ARG A 12 -49.62 -13.59 -4.77
C ARG A 12 -49.85 -14.80 -5.69
N ALA A 13 -50.75 -14.72 -6.67
CA ALA A 13 -51.03 -15.84 -7.58
C ALA A 13 -50.04 -15.96 -8.77
N GLN A 14 -49.30 -14.89 -9.10
CA GLN A 14 -48.36 -14.91 -10.24
C GLN A 14 -46.97 -15.46 -9.88
N GLN A 15 -46.52 -15.36 -8.63
CA GLN A 15 -45.24 -15.94 -8.20
C GLN A 15 -45.29 -17.46 -8.09
N GLY A 16 -46.45 -18.05 -7.77
CA GLY A 16 -46.63 -19.51 -7.73
C GLY A 16 -46.59 -20.17 -9.12
N MET A 17 -47.10 -19.51 -10.16
CA MET A 17 -47.06 -20.06 -11.53
C MET A 17 -45.65 -20.03 -12.15
N LEU A 18 -44.82 -19.04 -11.81
CA LEU A 18 -43.44 -18.96 -12.34
C LEU A 18 -42.55 -20.08 -11.77
N PHE A 19 -42.77 -20.46 -10.51
CA PHE A 19 -42.03 -21.54 -9.85
C PHE A 19 -42.40 -22.92 -10.42
N LEU A 20 -43.69 -23.15 -10.72
CA LEU A 20 -44.16 -24.39 -11.38
C LEU A 20 -43.71 -24.49 -12.85
N ALA A 21 -43.53 -23.37 -13.56
CA ALA A 21 -43.00 -23.36 -14.93
C ALA A 21 -41.49 -23.70 -14.98
N LEU A 22 -40.71 -23.30 -13.97
CA LEU A 22 -39.28 -23.64 -13.87
C LEU A 22 -39.07 -25.10 -13.45
N CYS A 23 -39.89 -25.65 -12.56
CA CYS A 23 -39.84 -27.08 -12.21
C CYS A 23 -40.25 -28.01 -13.36
N SER A 24 -41.13 -27.57 -14.26
CA SER A 24 -41.55 -28.38 -15.43
C SER A 24 -40.53 -28.34 -16.58
N LEU A 25 -39.65 -27.33 -16.64
CA LEU A 25 -38.53 -27.31 -17.60
C LEU A 25 -37.42 -28.30 -17.23
N GLY A 26 -37.19 -28.53 -15.93
CA GLY A 26 -36.20 -29.49 -15.45
C GLY A 26 -36.54 -30.96 -15.73
N HIS A 27 -37.81 -31.29 -15.95
CA HIS A 27 -38.22 -32.66 -16.33
C HIS A 27 -38.22 -32.90 -17.85
N LEU A 28 -38.22 -31.86 -18.68
CA LEU A 28 -38.23 -32.00 -20.15
C LEU A 28 -36.84 -32.27 -20.73
N THR A 29 -35.76 -31.90 -20.03
CA THR A 29 -34.37 -32.22 -20.41
C THR A 29 -33.99 -33.68 -20.16
N ALA A 30 -34.71 -34.41 -19.31
CA ALA A 30 -34.48 -35.83 -19.05
C ALA A 30 -34.99 -36.77 -20.17
N LEU A 31 -35.84 -36.28 -21.09
CA LEU A 31 -36.45 -37.10 -22.16
C LEU A 31 -35.73 -37.00 -23.51
N ALA A 32 -34.76 -36.09 -23.69
CA ALA A 32 -34.14 -35.83 -24.98
C ALA A 32 -32.83 -36.61 -25.27
N GLY A 33 -32.38 -37.48 -24.37
CA GLY A 33 -31.37 -38.51 -24.68
C GLY A 33 -30.09 -38.03 -25.35
N LEU A 34 -29.55 -36.87 -24.97
CA LEU A 34 -28.22 -36.43 -25.40
C LEU A 34 -27.19 -36.70 -24.29
N PRO A 35 -26.05 -37.35 -24.57
CA PRO A 35 -25.07 -37.67 -23.55
C PRO A 35 -24.20 -36.44 -23.27
N LEU A 36 -24.44 -35.77 -22.14
CA LEU A 36 -23.55 -34.75 -21.58
C LEU A 36 -22.76 -35.37 -20.42
N PHE A 37 -21.71 -36.12 -20.74
CA PHE A 37 -20.76 -36.65 -19.74
C PHE A 37 -19.42 -35.90 -19.67
N ALA A 38 -19.28 -34.76 -20.34
CA ALA A 38 -17.98 -34.07 -20.43
C ALA A 38 -17.93 -32.65 -19.81
N LEU A 39 -18.98 -32.14 -19.16
CA LEU A 39 -18.95 -30.79 -18.56
C LEU A 39 -19.27 -30.71 -17.06
N SER A 40 -19.53 -31.84 -16.39
CA SER A 40 -20.00 -31.83 -15.00
C SER A 40 -18.92 -31.92 -13.91
N ILE A 41 -17.63 -32.03 -14.26
CA ILE A 41 -16.56 -32.25 -13.26
C ILE A 41 -15.72 -31.00 -12.97
N PHE A 42 -15.89 -29.88 -13.70
CA PHE A 42 -15.06 -28.68 -13.49
C PHE A 42 -15.79 -27.44 -12.95
N LEU A 43 -17.05 -27.54 -12.51
CA LEU A 43 -17.85 -26.35 -12.15
C LEU A 43 -18.60 -26.42 -10.82
N THR A 44 -18.41 -27.46 -10.00
CA THR A 44 -19.17 -27.62 -8.75
C THR A 44 -18.47 -27.22 -7.45
N ASP A 45 -17.18 -26.86 -7.47
CA ASP A 45 -16.47 -26.49 -6.22
C ASP A 45 -16.19 -24.99 -6.02
N GLU A 46 -16.50 -24.11 -6.98
CA GLU A 46 -16.11 -22.68 -6.90
C GLU A 46 -17.28 -21.68 -6.97
N LEU A 47 -18.53 -22.12 -6.73
CA LEU A 47 -19.73 -21.25 -6.89
C LEU A 47 -20.81 -21.42 -5.80
N LEU A 48 -20.43 -21.81 -4.57
CA LEU A 48 -21.35 -21.87 -3.42
C LEU A 48 -21.04 -20.88 -2.28
N ALA A 49 -20.24 -19.85 -2.57
CA ALA A 49 -20.16 -18.67 -1.72
C ALA A 49 -20.40 -17.42 -2.57
N ASP A 50 -21.60 -16.86 -2.42
CA ASP A 50 -22.01 -15.47 -2.71
C ASP A 50 -23.19 -15.35 -3.69
N GLU A 51 -24.41 -15.45 -3.16
CA GLU A 51 -25.58 -14.84 -3.84
C GLU A 51 -26.71 -14.52 -2.84
N ARG A 52 -26.56 -13.40 -2.14
CA ARG A 52 -27.71 -12.60 -1.66
C ARG A 52 -27.48 -11.13 -1.98
N ARG A 53 -27.64 -10.76 -3.25
CA ARG A 53 -27.87 -9.37 -3.66
C ARG A 53 -29.36 -9.16 -3.97
N PRO A 54 -30.03 -8.16 -3.39
CA PRO A 54 -31.36 -7.77 -3.83
C PRO A 54 -31.29 -6.97 -5.13
N SER A 55 -32.29 -7.18 -5.98
CA SER A 55 -32.48 -6.53 -7.28
C SER A 55 -32.52 -5.00 -7.18
N ARG A 56 -31.63 -4.32 -7.92
CA ARG A 56 -31.76 -2.88 -8.24
C ARG A 56 -32.94 -2.70 -9.20
N GLY A 57 -34.04 -2.14 -8.69
CA GLY A 57 -35.06 -1.51 -9.52
C GLY A 57 -34.55 -0.14 -9.97
N SER A 58 -34.52 0.07 -11.29
CA SER A 58 -34.37 1.39 -11.89
C SER A 58 -35.63 2.20 -11.59
N ALA A 59 -35.50 3.20 -10.72
CA ALA A 59 -36.46 4.29 -10.59
C ALA A 59 -35.72 5.57 -10.97
N THR A 60 -36.10 6.15 -12.10
CA THR A 60 -35.82 7.54 -12.43
C THR A 60 -36.51 8.42 -11.41
N ILE A 61 -35.73 9.00 -10.49
CA ILE A 61 -36.14 10.08 -9.60
C ILE A 61 -35.45 11.34 -10.11
N SER A 62 -36.22 12.16 -10.82
CA SER A 62 -35.98 13.59 -10.94
C SER A 62 -36.41 14.23 -9.62
N GLY A 63 -35.49 14.88 -8.93
CA GLY A 63 -35.75 15.57 -7.67
C GLY A 63 -34.45 15.89 -6.95
N GLY A 64 -33.89 17.06 -7.23
CA GLY A 64 -32.87 17.67 -6.39
C GLY A 64 -33.47 18.09 -5.05
N ASP A 65 -32.71 17.88 -3.97
CA ASP A 65 -32.43 18.89 -2.94
C ASP A 65 -31.55 18.27 -1.82
N GLU A 66 -30.43 18.96 -1.58
CA GLU A 66 -29.63 19.07 -0.36
C GLU A 66 -29.65 17.94 0.69
N LEU A 67 -28.65 17.05 0.68
CA LEU A 67 -28.39 16.10 1.77
C LEU A 67 -26.89 15.93 2.12
N PHE A 68 -26.17 17.05 2.20
CA PHE A 68 -24.95 17.11 3.01
C PHE A 68 -25.11 18.26 4.01
N PRO A 69 -24.96 18.04 5.33
CA PRO A 69 -24.74 19.17 6.21
C PRO A 69 -23.44 19.88 5.75
N PRO A 70 -23.39 21.22 5.75
CA PRO A 70 -22.15 21.92 5.49
C PRO A 70 -21.07 21.40 6.45
N LEU A 71 -19.87 21.19 5.91
CA LEU A 71 -18.67 20.98 6.72
C LEU A 71 -18.61 22.11 7.76
N PRO A 72 -18.41 21.82 9.05
CA PRO A 72 -18.28 22.88 10.03
C PRO A 72 -17.05 23.73 9.69
N ASP A 73 -17.23 25.05 9.69
CA ASP A 73 -16.14 26.01 9.57
C ASP A 73 -15.05 25.69 10.59
N PHE A 74 -13.81 25.65 10.12
CA PHE A 74 -12.63 25.34 10.93
C PHE A 74 -12.44 26.42 12.00
N PRO A 75 -12.37 26.09 13.29
CA PRO A 75 -11.80 27.01 14.27
C PRO A 75 -10.29 27.08 14.04
N SER A 76 -9.77 28.29 13.86
CA SER A 76 -8.34 28.56 13.96
C SER A 76 -7.86 28.15 15.35
N LEU A 77 -7.14 27.03 15.43
CA LEU A 77 -6.43 26.60 16.64
C LEU A 77 -5.27 27.57 16.89
N THR A 78 -5.46 28.48 17.82
CA THR A 78 -4.38 29.14 18.55
C THR A 78 -3.85 28.16 19.58
N ASP A 79 -2.54 27.91 19.54
CA ASP A 79 -1.81 27.14 20.54
C ASP A 79 -1.85 27.89 21.87
N ASP A 80 -2.52 27.33 22.90
CA ASP A 80 -2.25 27.69 24.29
C ASP A 80 -2.52 26.49 25.24
N GLU A 81 -1.47 26.18 26.00
CA GLU A 81 -1.35 25.55 27.33
C GLU A 81 -2.15 24.28 27.69
N VAL A 82 -1.41 23.17 27.82
CA VAL A 82 -1.77 21.99 28.62
C VAL A 82 -0.92 21.95 29.90
N PRO A 83 -1.48 21.95 31.12
CA PRO A 83 -0.70 21.67 32.32
C PRO A 83 -0.63 20.16 32.57
N ARG A 84 0.59 19.59 32.53
CA ARG A 84 0.87 18.24 33.04
C ARG A 84 1.41 18.34 34.47
N SER A 85 0.62 17.96 35.46
CA SER A 85 1.08 17.70 36.82
C SER A 85 1.58 16.25 36.94
N ARG A 86 2.88 16.07 37.23
CA ARG A 86 3.46 14.83 37.78
C ARG A 86 3.80 15.04 39.26
N PRO A 87 3.68 14.01 40.12
CA PRO A 87 4.03 14.11 41.53
C PRO A 87 5.55 14.02 41.71
N SER A 88 6.09 14.86 42.59
CA SER A 88 7.51 14.96 42.95
C SER A 88 7.87 14.12 44.17
N GLU A 89 8.92 13.32 44.04
CA GLU A 89 9.69 12.71 45.14
C GLU A 89 10.82 13.69 45.58
N PRO A 90 11.30 13.69 46.84
CA PRO A 90 12.07 14.80 47.38
C PRO A 90 13.58 14.53 47.39
N GLU A 91 14.36 15.53 46.97
CA GLU A 91 15.80 15.63 47.27
C GLU A 91 16.23 17.10 47.54
N PRO A 92 17.41 17.34 48.14
CA PRO A 92 17.53 18.24 49.29
C PRO A 92 17.92 19.70 48.97
N ARG A 93 17.67 20.53 50.00
CA ARG A 93 17.81 21.98 50.07
C ARG A 93 19.21 22.50 49.68
N VAL A 94 19.22 23.48 48.77
CA VAL A 94 20.32 24.45 48.59
C VAL A 94 19.77 25.87 48.72
N LEU A 95 20.53 26.73 49.40
CA LEU A 95 20.20 28.08 49.89
C LEU A 95 19.94 29.12 48.77
N PRO A 96 19.18 30.21 49.06
CA PRO A 96 18.76 31.18 48.04
C PRO A 96 19.77 32.31 47.82
N ARG A 97 19.94 32.70 46.54
CA ARG A 97 20.55 33.98 46.12
C ARG A 97 19.47 35.05 45.83
N PRO A 98 19.81 36.35 45.93
CA PRO A 98 18.82 37.43 46.03
C PRO A 98 18.21 37.85 44.69
N ARG A 99 16.92 38.22 44.74
CA ARG A 99 16.11 38.75 43.63
C ARG A 99 16.47 40.20 43.30
N VAL A 100 16.75 40.46 42.03
CA VAL A 100 16.74 41.80 41.41
C VAL A 100 15.34 42.06 40.86
N ARG A 101 14.75 43.22 41.20
CA ARG A 101 13.47 43.74 40.66
C ARG A 101 13.67 44.27 39.23
N PRO A 102 12.77 43.99 38.28
CA PRO A 102 12.69 44.76 37.05
C PRO A 102 11.69 45.92 37.16
N GLU A 103 12.06 47.00 36.47
CA GLU A 103 11.39 48.30 36.39
C GLU A 103 10.07 48.25 35.63
N THR A 104 9.21 49.19 36.03
CA THR A 104 7.89 49.53 35.51
C THR A 104 8.03 50.19 34.14
N ARG A 105 7.27 49.74 33.13
CA ARG A 105 7.19 50.39 31.82
C ARG A 105 5.74 50.73 31.47
N ASP A 106 5.52 52.00 31.14
CA ASP A 106 4.26 52.64 30.75
C ASP A 106 3.62 52.01 29.50
N PRO A 107 2.27 51.94 29.43
CA PRO A 107 1.55 51.60 28.21
C PRO A 107 1.09 52.86 27.46
N SER A 108 1.65 53.08 26.27
CA SER A 108 1.04 53.95 25.25
C SER A 108 0.53 53.11 24.08
N THR A 109 -0.68 53.48 23.65
CA THR A 109 -1.63 52.81 22.77
C THR A 109 -1.14 52.63 21.33
N PRO A 110 -1.57 51.57 20.60
CA PRO A 110 -1.66 51.63 19.15
C PRO A 110 -3.11 51.69 18.65
N ARG A 111 -3.32 52.61 17.71
CA ARG A 111 -4.55 52.86 16.95
C ARG A 111 -4.78 51.77 15.90
N PHE A 112 -6.03 51.30 15.77
CA PHE A 112 -6.51 50.49 14.65
C PHE A 112 -6.76 51.37 13.40
N PRO A 113 -6.55 50.86 12.17
CA PRO A 113 -7.04 51.50 10.95
C PRO A 113 -8.51 51.11 10.65
N PRO A 114 -9.27 51.95 9.92
CA PRO A 114 -10.71 51.80 9.74
C PRO A 114 -11.09 50.81 8.62
N ALA A 115 -12.29 50.26 8.75
CA ALA A 115 -12.95 49.34 7.83
C ALA A 115 -13.21 49.98 6.45
N LEU A 116 -13.01 49.19 5.39
CA LEU A 116 -13.37 49.51 4.02
C LEU A 116 -14.77 48.96 3.69
N ASN A 117 -15.57 49.80 3.05
CA ASN A 117 -16.93 49.52 2.56
C ASN A 117 -16.95 48.51 1.39
N PRO A 118 -18.06 47.79 1.19
CA PRO A 118 -18.24 46.91 0.04
C PRO A 118 -18.58 47.71 -1.22
N LEU A 119 -17.90 47.39 -2.32
CA LEU A 119 -18.21 47.87 -3.66
C LEU A 119 -19.12 46.86 -4.36
N ASP A 120 -20.29 47.36 -4.79
CA ASP A 120 -21.14 46.76 -5.79
C ASP A 120 -20.40 46.67 -7.14
N GLY A 121 -20.50 45.52 -7.80
CA GLY A 121 -19.94 45.28 -9.13
C GLY A 121 -20.83 44.32 -9.91
N ASP A 122 -21.52 44.87 -10.91
CA ASP A 122 -22.42 44.21 -11.84
C ASP A 122 -21.78 42.98 -12.52
N MET A 123 -22.53 41.88 -12.58
CA MET A 123 -22.20 40.69 -13.37
C MET A 123 -22.80 40.80 -14.77
N ASP A 124 -21.93 40.84 -15.78
CA ASP A 124 -22.28 40.58 -17.18
C ASP A 124 -22.40 39.06 -17.42
N PRO A 125 -23.52 38.55 -17.97
CA PRO A 125 -23.71 37.14 -18.24
C PRO A 125 -23.49 36.86 -19.73
N ASP A 126 -22.23 36.72 -20.19
CA ASP A 126 -21.89 36.00 -21.42
C ASP A 126 -20.36 35.96 -21.62
N GLY A 127 -19.74 34.83 -21.30
CA GLY A 127 -18.29 34.65 -21.45
C GLY A 127 -17.87 33.20 -21.49
N GLY A 128 -18.01 32.57 -22.66
CA GLY A 128 -17.56 31.20 -22.92
C GLY A 128 -16.06 31.01 -22.66
N ILE A 129 -15.73 30.02 -21.82
CA ILE A 129 -14.36 29.67 -21.46
C ILE A 129 -13.70 28.92 -22.63
N ARG A 130 -12.77 29.59 -23.30
CA ARG A 130 -11.84 29.01 -24.26
C ARG A 130 -10.63 28.49 -23.48
N LEU A 131 -10.45 27.18 -23.42
CA LEU A 131 -9.28 26.55 -22.78
C LEU A 131 -8.01 26.94 -23.58
N GLN A 132 -7.10 27.68 -22.95
CA GLN A 132 -5.73 27.85 -23.40
C GLN A 132 -4.86 26.68 -22.89
N PRO A 133 -3.79 26.28 -23.62
CA PRO A 133 -2.93 25.17 -23.21
C PRO A 133 -2.16 25.53 -21.92
N LEU A 134 -2.04 24.57 -21.01
CA LEU A 134 -1.26 24.69 -19.78
C LEU A 134 0.24 24.84 -20.09
N ASP A 135 0.89 25.83 -19.46
CA ASP A 135 2.34 25.90 -19.32
C ASP A 135 2.86 24.68 -18.52
N GLU A 136 3.83 23.98 -19.09
CA GLU A 136 4.30 22.64 -18.71
C GLU A 136 5.49 22.62 -17.73
N ASP A 137 5.81 23.71 -17.04
CA ASP A 137 7.04 23.83 -16.23
C ASP A 137 6.82 23.79 -14.71
N ALA A 138 6.45 22.62 -14.19
CA ALA A 138 6.86 22.16 -12.85
C ALA A 138 6.53 20.66 -12.65
N PRO A 139 7.55 19.78 -12.70
CA PRO A 139 7.86 18.93 -11.55
C PRO A 139 9.37 18.70 -11.33
N PHE A 140 9.71 18.16 -10.15
CA PHE A 140 11.04 17.66 -9.71
C PHE A 140 12.16 17.61 -10.77
N SER A 141 12.88 18.72 -10.95
CA SER A 141 14.22 18.72 -11.53
C SER A 141 15.16 19.42 -10.54
N PRO A 142 16.29 18.82 -10.13
CA PRO A 142 17.36 19.58 -9.50
C PRO A 142 17.91 20.55 -10.55
N ARG A 143 17.53 21.83 -10.48
CA ARG A 143 18.13 22.87 -11.33
C ARG A 143 19.61 22.98 -10.99
N ARG A 144 20.49 22.80 -11.99
CA ARG A 144 21.87 23.32 -11.91
C ARG A 144 21.79 24.84 -11.66
N PRO A 145 22.58 25.41 -10.73
CA PRO A 145 22.56 26.85 -10.49
C PRO A 145 23.28 27.56 -11.65
N SER A 146 22.50 28.18 -12.55
CA SER A 146 22.99 29.27 -13.39
C SER A 146 23.00 30.55 -12.55
N GLY A 147 24.18 31.17 -12.45
CA GLY A 147 24.52 32.22 -11.50
C GLY A 147 23.56 33.42 -11.47
N SER A 148 23.12 33.75 -10.27
CA SER A 148 22.68 35.10 -9.90
C SER A 148 22.78 35.25 -8.39
N VAL A 149 23.66 36.15 -7.98
CA VAL A 149 24.05 36.43 -6.59
C VAL A 149 22.87 37.02 -5.80
N ARG A 150 22.33 36.26 -4.83
CA ARG A 150 21.73 36.80 -3.61
C ARG A 150 22.06 35.88 -2.43
N PRO A 151 22.44 36.41 -1.25
CA PRO A 151 22.75 35.60 -0.09
C PRO A 151 21.43 35.19 0.60
N SER A 152 21.04 33.92 0.45
CA SER A 152 20.07 33.29 1.36
C SER A 152 20.82 32.29 2.22
N THR A 153 20.57 32.31 3.53
CA THR A 153 21.09 31.43 4.59
C THR A 153 20.55 29.99 4.49
N GLY A 154 20.46 29.44 3.28
CA GLY A 154 20.10 28.06 3.01
C GLY A 154 21.29 27.15 3.22
N ILE A 155 21.09 26.09 3.99
CA ILE A 155 22.03 24.99 4.19
C ILE A 155 22.35 24.39 2.81
N ASP A 156 23.63 24.30 2.47
CA ASP A 156 24.13 23.73 1.23
C ASP A 156 24.04 22.20 1.30
N PRO A 157 23.19 21.54 0.48
CA PRO A 157 23.07 20.07 0.48
C PRO A 157 24.36 19.38 -0.01
N ASP A 158 25.28 20.11 -0.65
CA ASP A 158 26.60 19.60 -1.01
C ASP A 158 27.61 19.72 0.15
N ALA A 159 27.23 20.14 1.36
CA ALA A 159 28.14 20.23 2.50
C ALA A 159 28.81 18.88 2.83
N GLU A 160 28.09 17.75 2.73
CA GLU A 160 28.70 16.43 2.87
C GLU A 160 29.52 16.00 1.64
N ARG A 161 29.22 16.50 0.43
CA ARG A 161 30.10 16.32 -0.74
C ARG A 161 31.42 17.09 -0.58
N ARG A 162 31.41 18.22 0.12
CA ARG A 162 32.59 19.06 0.38
C ARG A 162 33.49 18.54 1.51
N VAL A 163 32.97 17.71 2.42
CA VAL A 163 33.76 17.11 3.51
C VAL A 163 34.65 15.96 2.99
N LEU A 164 34.41 15.45 1.78
CA LEU A 164 35.24 14.45 1.12
C LEU A 164 36.11 15.10 0.02
N PRO A 165 37.32 14.59 -0.27
CA PRO A 165 38.31 15.28 -1.09
C PRO A 165 37.86 15.32 -2.57
N GLY A 166 37.08 16.34 -2.91
CA GLY A 166 36.38 16.45 -4.19
C GLY A 166 36.88 17.51 -5.18
N GLU A 167 37.80 18.41 -4.80
CA GLU A 167 38.32 19.42 -5.74
C GLU A 167 39.84 19.61 -5.78
N ASN A 168 40.59 19.12 -4.77
CA ASN A 168 42.05 19.24 -4.72
C ASN A 168 42.76 17.88 -4.84
N ALA A 169 42.22 16.97 -5.64
CA ALA A 169 42.81 15.64 -5.89
C ALA A 169 43.95 15.69 -6.93
N ASP A 170 44.84 16.68 -6.82
CA ASP A 170 46.04 16.80 -7.66
C ASP A 170 47.17 15.84 -7.22
N ASP A 171 46.99 15.12 -6.10
CA ASP A 171 47.92 14.10 -5.58
C ASP A 171 47.67 12.71 -6.22
N LEU A 172 47.47 12.71 -7.55
CA LEU A 172 47.36 11.49 -8.34
C LEU A 172 48.74 10.82 -8.44
N THR A 173 48.77 9.52 -8.16
CA THR A 173 49.87 8.64 -8.53
C THR A 173 50.21 8.84 -10.02
N THR A 174 51.44 8.54 -10.42
CA THR A 174 51.97 8.75 -11.79
C THR A 174 51.15 8.12 -12.93
N ASP A 175 50.16 7.27 -12.59
CA ASP A 175 49.29 6.57 -13.54
C ASP A 175 47.84 7.10 -13.55
N GLY A 176 47.51 8.11 -12.73
CA GLY A 176 46.18 8.76 -12.70
C GLY A 176 45.02 7.87 -12.22
N ALA A 177 45.28 6.65 -11.74
CA ALA A 177 44.26 5.72 -11.30
C ALA A 177 43.85 5.96 -9.83
N PHE A 178 42.55 6.13 -9.60
CA PHE A 178 41.97 6.27 -8.26
C PHE A 178 42.23 5.02 -7.42
N ASN A 179 42.96 5.14 -6.32
CA ASN A 179 43.23 4.01 -5.44
C ASN A 179 42.09 3.79 -4.43
N TRP A 180 41.23 2.82 -4.73
CA TRP A 180 40.09 2.44 -3.90
C TRP A 180 40.45 1.97 -2.50
N SER A 181 41.68 1.54 -2.22
CA SER A 181 42.06 1.10 -0.87
C SER A 181 42.48 2.26 0.05
N LEU A 182 42.83 3.42 -0.51
CA LEU A 182 43.42 4.54 0.22
C LEU A 182 42.47 5.72 0.45
N GLN A 183 41.31 5.76 -0.18
CA GLN A 183 40.38 6.88 -0.05
C GLN A 183 39.11 6.54 0.76
N PRO A 184 38.73 7.36 1.75
CA PRO A 184 37.38 7.33 2.33
C PRO A 184 36.37 7.73 1.27
N VAL A 185 35.39 6.87 1.04
CA VAL A 185 34.22 7.14 0.19
C VAL A 185 32.98 7.37 1.07
N SER A 186 32.99 6.83 2.29
CA SER A 186 31.86 6.79 3.19
C SER A 186 32.28 6.91 4.65
N VAL A 187 31.43 7.54 5.47
CA VAL A 187 31.61 7.55 6.93
C VAL A 187 31.55 6.14 7.52
N ALA A 188 30.94 5.18 6.82
CA ALA A 188 30.88 3.77 7.23
C ALA A 188 32.13 2.95 6.83
N ASP A 189 33.10 3.54 6.12
CA ASP A 189 34.35 2.85 5.79
C ASP A 189 35.20 2.55 7.04
N ILE A 190 35.76 1.35 7.10
CA ILE A 190 36.65 0.93 8.19
C ILE A 190 38.10 1.21 7.79
N GLU A 191 38.83 1.90 8.68
CA GLU A 191 40.30 2.05 8.70
C GLU A 191 40.97 2.05 7.31
N ILE A 192 40.68 3.08 6.51
CA ILE A 192 41.21 3.23 5.16
C ILE A 192 42.75 3.19 5.18
N GLY A 193 43.34 2.45 4.24
CA GLY A 193 44.79 2.25 4.15
C GLY A 193 45.35 1.12 5.03
N LYS A 194 44.53 0.51 5.89
CA LYS A 194 44.93 -0.72 6.59
C LYS A 194 44.84 -1.93 5.67
N GLU A 195 45.95 -2.64 5.54
CA GLU A 195 45.98 -3.91 4.81
C GLU A 195 45.39 -5.04 5.65
N TRP A 196 44.21 -5.49 5.25
CA TRP A 196 43.56 -6.66 5.83
C TRP A 196 44.04 -7.93 5.12
N ASN A 197 44.84 -8.74 5.82
CA ASN A 197 45.45 -9.94 5.24
C ASN A 197 44.46 -11.12 5.16
N PHE A 198 43.54 -11.07 4.20
CA PHE A 198 42.64 -12.18 3.87
C PHE A 198 43.03 -12.90 2.58
N SER A 199 43.02 -14.22 2.63
CA SER A 199 43.17 -15.10 1.47
C SER A 199 41.83 -15.33 0.78
N HIS A 200 41.58 -14.62 -0.32
CA HIS A 200 40.37 -14.79 -1.12
C HIS A 200 40.34 -16.17 -1.82
N GLY A 201 39.15 -16.74 -1.97
CA GLY A 201 38.95 -18.02 -2.68
C GLY A 201 38.96 -19.26 -1.77
N LYS A 202 39.49 -19.16 -0.55
CA LYS A 202 39.45 -20.26 0.43
C LYS A 202 38.18 -20.15 1.28
N PRO A 203 37.46 -21.27 1.50
CA PRO A 203 36.30 -21.25 2.39
C PRO A 203 36.74 -20.97 3.82
N ASN A 204 37.71 -21.69 4.36
CA ASN A 204 38.05 -21.55 5.77
C ASN A 204 38.88 -20.30 6.05
N LEU A 205 38.69 -19.73 7.24
CA LEU A 205 39.61 -18.74 7.81
C LEU A 205 40.77 -19.49 8.45
N SER A 206 41.99 -19.16 8.07
CA SER A 206 43.17 -19.51 8.85
C SER A 206 43.16 -18.78 10.19
N GLU A 207 43.93 -19.27 11.14
CA GLU A 207 43.97 -18.70 12.49
C GLU A 207 44.40 -17.22 12.50
N ALA A 208 45.34 -16.83 11.63
CA ALA A 208 45.73 -15.44 11.44
C ALA A 208 44.61 -14.59 10.79
N GLU A 209 43.80 -15.18 9.91
CA GLU A 209 42.62 -14.51 9.34
C GLU A 209 41.49 -14.37 10.37
N GLU A 210 41.33 -15.33 11.30
CA GLU A 210 40.36 -15.19 12.39
C GLU A 210 40.72 -14.02 13.31
N ASP A 211 42.01 -13.84 13.64
CA ASP A 211 42.48 -12.67 14.39
C ASP A 211 42.19 -11.35 13.64
N ASN A 212 42.53 -11.28 12.35
CA ASN A 212 42.22 -10.11 11.51
C ASN A 212 40.71 -9.87 11.40
N TYR A 213 39.91 -10.92 11.38
CA TYR A 213 38.46 -10.81 11.29
C TYR A 213 37.87 -10.24 12.57
N VAL A 214 38.34 -10.70 13.74
CA VAL A 214 37.94 -10.11 15.02
C VAL A 214 38.31 -8.63 15.08
N GLU A 215 39.51 -8.26 14.63
CA GLU A 215 39.93 -6.87 14.56
C GLU A 215 39.05 -6.03 13.63
N LEU A 216 38.65 -6.58 12.47
CA LEU A 216 37.70 -5.94 11.55
C LEU A 216 36.34 -5.72 12.21
N ILE A 217 35.82 -6.71 12.94
CA ILE A 217 34.54 -6.60 13.66
C ILE A 217 34.62 -5.49 14.70
N ARG A 218 35.70 -5.44 15.49
CA ARG A 218 35.92 -4.37 16.48
C ARG A 218 35.99 -3.00 15.82
N ALA A 219 36.72 -2.88 14.72
CA ALA A 219 36.81 -1.64 13.97
C ALA A 219 35.46 -1.21 13.38
N ALA A 220 34.64 -2.16 12.90
CA ALA A 220 33.28 -1.89 12.44
C ALA A 220 32.37 -1.36 13.56
N LEU A 221 32.39 -2.01 14.72
CA LEU A 221 31.61 -1.61 15.89
C LEU A 221 32.06 -0.26 16.46
N ALA A 222 33.38 -0.04 16.54
CA ALA A 222 33.95 1.25 16.92
C ALA A 222 33.58 2.36 15.91
N ARG A 223 33.54 2.03 14.62
CA ARG A 223 33.12 3.00 13.60
C ARG A 223 31.67 3.43 13.79
N ARG A 224 30.77 2.49 14.13
CA ARG A 224 29.37 2.79 14.43
C ARG A 224 29.21 3.73 15.63
N THR A 225 30.04 3.59 16.67
CA THR A 225 29.98 4.45 17.86
C THR A 225 30.63 5.82 17.66
N LEU A 226 31.66 5.90 16.79
CA LEU A 226 32.39 7.13 16.50
C LEU A 226 31.77 7.96 15.37
N ALA A 227 31.01 7.36 14.45
CA ALA A 227 30.40 8.09 13.34
C ALA A 227 29.54 9.30 13.76
N PRO A 228 28.72 9.24 14.82
CA PRO A 228 27.94 10.40 15.29
C PRO A 228 28.78 11.64 15.61
N SER A 229 30.01 11.48 16.10
CA SER A 229 30.86 12.62 16.49
C SER A 229 31.62 13.26 15.32
N GLN A 230 31.63 12.61 14.15
CA GLN A 230 32.25 13.14 12.93
C GLN A 230 31.27 13.93 12.05
N LEU A 231 29.98 13.83 12.34
CA LEU A 231 28.94 14.53 11.58
C LEU A 231 28.73 15.95 12.12
N PRO A 232 28.35 16.91 11.26
CA PRO A 232 27.95 18.25 11.69
C PRO A 232 26.84 18.21 12.76
N GLU A 233 26.83 19.14 13.72
CA GLU A 233 25.88 19.17 14.85
C GLU A 233 24.39 19.19 14.42
N ASN A 234 24.11 19.62 13.19
CA ASN A 234 22.77 19.68 12.62
C ASN A 234 22.38 18.47 11.76
N ALA A 235 23.32 17.56 11.48
CA ALA A 235 23.05 16.40 10.63
C ALA A 235 22.26 15.34 11.42
N ASN A 236 21.24 14.77 10.78
CA ASN A 236 20.57 13.59 11.34
C ASN A 236 21.52 12.40 11.26
N VAL A 237 22.17 12.10 12.39
CA VAL A 237 23.16 11.03 12.54
C VAL A 237 22.67 9.69 11.96
N THR A 238 21.41 9.34 12.21
CA THR A 238 20.85 8.08 11.73
C THR A 238 20.70 8.09 10.21
N SER A 239 20.20 9.18 9.64
CA SER A 239 20.09 9.33 8.17
C SER A 239 21.45 9.25 7.48
N ALA A 240 22.43 10.01 7.99
CA ALA A 240 23.77 10.04 7.43
C ALA A 240 24.44 8.66 7.50
N TRP A 241 24.33 7.98 8.66
CA TRP A 241 24.84 6.61 8.83
C TRP A 241 24.16 5.60 7.91
N GLU A 242 22.83 5.62 7.81
CA GLU A 242 22.08 4.68 6.99
C GLU A 242 22.33 4.90 5.48
N THR A 243 22.56 6.14 5.07
CA THR A 243 22.92 6.53 3.69
C THR A 243 24.37 6.17 3.35
N ALA A 244 25.27 6.22 4.33
CA ALA A 244 26.69 5.92 4.15
C ALA A 244 26.94 4.53 3.55
N PHE A 245 26.09 3.54 3.83
CA PHE A 245 26.21 2.19 3.28
C PHE A 245 25.97 2.10 1.76
N TYR A 246 25.20 3.03 1.18
CA TYR A 246 24.91 3.03 -0.25
C TYR A 246 25.98 3.78 -1.05
N ARG A 247 26.70 4.71 -0.42
CA ARG A 247 27.66 5.60 -1.09
C ARG A 247 28.78 4.84 -1.80
N TYR A 248 29.39 3.85 -1.14
CA TYR A 248 30.51 3.12 -1.73
C TYR A 248 30.12 2.43 -3.05
N THR A 249 28.97 1.75 -3.05
CA THR A 249 28.44 1.07 -4.24
C THR A 249 28.13 2.06 -5.36
N GLU A 250 27.59 3.23 -5.04
CA GLU A 250 27.30 4.25 -6.04
C GLU A 250 28.57 4.82 -6.67
N VAL A 251 29.59 5.15 -5.87
CA VAL A 251 30.85 5.69 -6.41
C VAL A 251 31.55 4.65 -7.28
N ARG A 252 31.51 3.36 -6.91
CA ARG A 252 31.97 2.25 -7.77
C ARG A 252 31.20 2.16 -9.08
N ARG A 253 29.87 2.27 -9.05
CA ARG A 253 29.03 2.29 -10.24
C ARG A 253 29.38 3.44 -11.17
N GLN A 254 29.50 4.66 -10.64
CA GLN A 254 29.89 5.83 -11.44
C GLN A 254 31.28 5.64 -12.05
N ALA A 255 32.22 5.04 -11.32
CA ALA A 255 33.53 4.73 -11.87
C ALA A 255 33.48 3.68 -12.99
N TRP A 256 32.60 2.68 -12.88
CA TRP A 256 32.33 1.71 -13.94
C TRP A 256 31.70 2.38 -15.17
N GLU A 257 30.69 3.24 -15.00
CA GLU A 257 30.07 4.01 -16.09
C GLU A 257 31.09 4.90 -16.81
N ASN A 258 32.08 5.42 -16.08
CA ASN A 258 33.19 6.20 -16.62
C ASN A 258 34.36 5.36 -17.17
N GLY A 259 34.25 4.02 -17.18
CA GLY A 259 35.28 3.11 -17.67
C GLY A 259 36.53 3.00 -16.79
N LYS A 260 36.51 3.56 -15.57
CA LYS A 260 37.61 3.48 -14.58
C LYS A 260 37.65 2.14 -13.84
N VAL A 261 36.52 1.43 -13.81
CA VAL A 261 36.40 0.07 -13.27
C VAL A 261 35.91 -0.83 -14.40
N GLN A 262 36.63 -1.91 -14.68
CA GLN A 262 36.24 -2.90 -15.68
C GLN A 262 35.78 -4.17 -14.98
N LEU A 263 34.55 -4.60 -15.24
CA LEU A 263 34.06 -5.89 -14.76
C LEU A 263 34.43 -6.95 -15.79
N SER A 264 35.23 -7.93 -15.41
CA SER A 264 35.44 -9.15 -16.19
C SER A 264 34.71 -10.30 -15.51
N GLU A 265 33.88 -11.02 -16.24
CA GLU A 265 33.41 -12.31 -15.78
C GLU A 265 34.63 -13.23 -15.74
N SER A 266 35.13 -13.52 -14.55
CA SER A 266 36.22 -14.48 -14.40
C SER A 266 35.67 -15.82 -14.86
N LEU A 267 35.96 -16.20 -16.10
CA LEU A 267 35.75 -17.56 -16.56
C LEU A 267 36.46 -18.44 -15.52
N PRO A 268 35.75 -19.39 -14.90
CA PRO A 268 36.41 -20.29 -13.98
C PRO A 268 37.57 -20.90 -14.76
N GLU A 269 38.80 -20.66 -14.30
CA GLU A 269 39.95 -21.43 -14.75
C GLU A 269 39.57 -22.89 -14.46
N LEU A 270 38.98 -23.54 -15.45
CA LEU A 270 38.69 -24.95 -15.48
C LEU A 270 40.04 -25.61 -15.74
N SER A 271 40.95 -25.43 -14.80
CA SER A 271 42.20 -26.15 -14.75
C SER A 271 41.81 -27.57 -14.35
N ASP A 272 41.51 -28.40 -15.35
CA ASP A 272 41.42 -29.85 -15.14
C ASP A 272 42.79 -30.32 -14.65
N PRO A 273 42.93 -30.72 -13.36
CA PRO A 273 44.23 -31.09 -12.82
C PRO A 273 44.76 -32.40 -13.41
N ASN A 274 43.98 -33.10 -14.24
CA ASN A 274 44.34 -34.39 -14.82
C ASN A 274 44.74 -34.35 -16.30
N ASP A 275 44.63 -33.23 -17.01
CA ASP A 275 45.09 -33.17 -18.41
C ASP A 275 46.61 -32.92 -18.51
N LYS A 276 47.37 -33.95 -18.12
CA LYS A 276 48.84 -33.96 -18.22
C LYS A 276 49.35 -34.10 -19.66
N ALA A 277 48.47 -34.34 -20.64
CA ALA A 277 48.86 -34.67 -22.01
C ALA A 277 48.84 -33.47 -22.97
N THR A 278 48.09 -32.40 -22.67
CA THR A 278 48.05 -31.20 -23.52
C THR A 278 48.60 -29.97 -22.80
N ARG A 279 49.87 -30.04 -22.41
CA ARG A 279 50.69 -28.87 -22.05
C ARG A 279 51.04 -28.04 -23.29
N ARG A 280 50.07 -27.72 -24.15
CA ARG A 280 50.21 -26.62 -25.11
C ARG A 280 50.06 -25.36 -24.29
N VAL A 281 51.16 -24.66 -24.12
CA VAL A 281 51.20 -23.25 -23.71
C VAL A 281 50.36 -22.49 -24.73
N ILE A 282 49.04 -22.37 -24.49
CA ILE A 282 48.21 -21.43 -25.23
C ILE A 282 48.69 -20.08 -24.75
N SER A 283 49.44 -19.40 -25.61
CA SER A 283 49.96 -18.07 -25.38
C SER A 283 48.80 -17.17 -24.98
N THR A 284 48.81 -16.71 -23.73
CA THR A 284 47.78 -15.85 -23.12
C THR A 284 47.74 -14.45 -23.74
N THR A 285 48.49 -14.20 -24.81
CA THR A 285 48.61 -12.90 -25.46
C THR A 285 47.73 -12.72 -26.71
N ASP A 286 47.18 -13.78 -27.31
CA ASP A 286 46.47 -13.69 -28.61
C ASP A 286 44.96 -13.99 -28.58
N HIS A 287 44.38 -14.19 -27.40
CA HIS A 287 42.93 -14.18 -27.24
C HIS A 287 42.54 -12.96 -26.41
N SER A 288 42.57 -11.80 -27.05
CA SER A 288 41.76 -10.66 -26.63
C SER A 288 40.31 -11.11 -26.64
N SER A 289 39.84 -11.51 -25.47
CA SER A 289 38.53 -12.08 -25.24
C SER A 289 37.44 -11.15 -25.76
N ASP A 290 36.83 -11.49 -26.91
CA ASP A 290 35.59 -10.91 -27.40
C ASP A 290 34.39 -11.34 -26.52
N LEU A 291 34.55 -11.31 -25.20
CA LEU A 291 33.41 -11.47 -24.30
C LEU A 291 32.55 -10.21 -24.43
N PRO A 292 31.23 -10.37 -24.62
CA PRO A 292 30.35 -9.22 -24.77
C PRO A 292 30.48 -8.32 -23.55
N PRO A 293 30.66 -7.00 -23.72
CA PRO A 293 30.77 -6.08 -22.59
C PRO A 293 29.53 -6.20 -21.71
N ILE A 294 29.75 -6.39 -20.41
CA ILE A 294 28.69 -6.40 -19.42
C ILE A 294 27.96 -5.07 -19.52
N LYS A 295 26.66 -5.10 -19.82
CA LYS A 295 25.87 -3.89 -20.08
C LYS A 295 25.38 -3.19 -18.81
N ASN A 296 25.33 -3.90 -17.68
CA ASN A 296 24.77 -3.42 -16.43
C ASN A 296 25.73 -3.71 -15.27
N TYR A 297 26.01 -2.70 -14.45
CA TYR A 297 26.80 -2.86 -13.24
C TYR A 297 26.15 -3.89 -12.29
N SER A 298 26.96 -4.84 -11.80
CA SER A 298 26.55 -5.81 -10.78
C SER A 298 27.53 -5.73 -9.61
N LEU A 299 27.03 -5.30 -8.45
CA LEU A 299 27.82 -5.24 -7.22
C LEU A 299 28.42 -6.61 -6.86
N GLN A 300 27.67 -7.70 -7.08
CA GLN A 300 28.17 -9.05 -6.79
C GLN A 300 29.36 -9.43 -7.67
N LEU A 301 29.27 -9.15 -8.97
CA LEU A 301 30.37 -9.40 -9.90
C LEU A 301 31.57 -8.51 -9.61
N ASP A 302 31.30 -7.29 -9.16
CA ASP A 302 32.33 -6.33 -8.77
C ASP A 302 33.12 -6.81 -7.54
N MET A 303 32.42 -7.25 -6.50
CA MET A 303 33.03 -7.87 -5.32
C MET A 303 33.83 -9.14 -5.65
N GLN A 304 33.42 -9.89 -6.69
CA GLN A 304 34.11 -11.10 -7.13
C GLN A 304 35.39 -10.79 -7.93
N SER A 305 35.36 -9.77 -8.78
CA SER A 305 36.50 -9.36 -9.61
C SER A 305 37.53 -8.55 -8.84
N HIS A 306 37.10 -7.75 -7.85
CA HIS A 306 37.96 -6.85 -7.09
C HIS A 306 37.85 -7.05 -5.56
N PRO A 307 37.96 -8.28 -5.02
CA PRO A 307 37.64 -8.55 -3.61
C PRO A 307 38.51 -7.75 -2.62
N ARG A 308 39.74 -7.37 -3.01
CA ARG A 308 40.64 -6.57 -2.18
C ARG A 308 40.16 -5.14 -1.98
N ASP A 309 39.51 -4.56 -2.99
CA ASP A 309 39.00 -3.17 -2.93
C ASP A 309 37.83 -3.04 -1.95
N PHE A 310 37.13 -4.15 -1.69
CA PHE A 310 35.92 -4.20 -0.86
C PHE A 310 36.20 -4.53 0.61
N VAL A 311 37.38 -5.01 1.00
CA VAL A 311 37.62 -5.39 2.40
C VAL A 311 37.46 -4.18 3.33
N GLY A 312 36.60 -4.33 4.33
CA GLY A 312 36.27 -3.25 5.27
C GLY A 312 35.35 -2.16 4.68
N ARG A 313 34.84 -2.34 3.46
CA ARG A 313 33.92 -1.41 2.80
C ARG A 313 32.47 -1.79 3.07
N PRO A 314 31.59 -0.79 3.27
CA PRO A 314 30.19 -1.05 3.53
C PRO A 314 29.48 -1.52 2.26
N VAL A 315 28.57 -2.48 2.43
CA VAL A 315 27.75 -3.05 1.37
C VAL A 315 26.30 -3.20 1.84
N VAL A 316 25.37 -3.05 0.91
CA VAL A 316 23.94 -3.33 1.14
C VAL A 316 23.51 -4.46 0.23
N LEU A 317 23.04 -5.56 0.82
CA LEU A 317 22.55 -6.72 0.10
C LEU A 317 21.10 -7.02 0.51
N TYR A 318 20.31 -7.51 -0.45
CA TYR A 318 18.95 -7.96 -0.21
C TYR A 318 18.82 -9.41 -0.66
N GLY A 319 18.12 -10.24 0.11
CA GLY A 319 17.92 -11.64 -0.25
C GLY A 319 17.17 -12.46 0.80
N MET A 320 17.04 -13.75 0.53
CA MET A 320 16.52 -14.76 1.46
C MET A 320 17.67 -15.28 2.32
N PHE A 321 17.70 -14.91 3.60
CA PHE A 321 18.70 -15.37 4.56
C PHE A 321 18.24 -16.63 5.28
N THR A 322 19.11 -17.64 5.33
CA THR A 322 18.89 -18.88 6.08
C THR A 322 19.99 -19.02 7.14
N PRO A 323 19.67 -18.95 8.44
CA PRO A 323 20.65 -19.16 9.50
C PRO A 323 21.16 -20.62 9.48
N LEU A 324 22.49 -20.80 9.55
CA LEU A 324 23.14 -22.12 9.59
C LEU A 324 23.48 -22.57 11.01
N GLY A 325 23.93 -21.64 11.85
CA GLY A 325 24.29 -21.89 13.25
C GLY A 325 25.20 -20.81 13.81
N PRO A 326 25.44 -20.82 15.13
CA PRO A 326 26.40 -19.92 15.75
C PRO A 326 27.82 -20.25 15.28
N LYS A 327 28.63 -19.21 15.11
CA LYS A 327 30.07 -19.24 14.83
C LYS A 327 30.75 -18.41 15.89
N GLU A 328 31.59 -19.07 16.68
CA GLU A 328 32.45 -18.42 17.66
C GLU A 328 33.78 -18.06 17.02
N LEU A 329 34.24 -16.84 17.29
CA LEU A 329 35.57 -16.35 16.95
C LEU A 329 36.31 -16.04 18.24
N GLN A 330 37.52 -16.59 18.39
CA GLN A 330 38.39 -16.34 19.53
C GLN A 330 39.49 -15.37 19.13
N ALA A 331 39.59 -14.26 19.85
CA ALA A 331 40.66 -13.29 19.64
C ALA A 331 41.92 -13.73 20.39
N ARG A 332 43.05 -13.90 19.70
CA ARG A 332 44.32 -14.13 20.41
C ARG A 332 44.81 -12.90 21.17
N ARG A 333 44.53 -11.73 20.62
CA ARG A 333 44.89 -10.43 21.20
C ARG A 333 43.62 -9.76 21.71
N THR A 334 43.52 -9.65 23.04
CA THR A 334 42.52 -8.82 23.71
C THR A 334 43.22 -7.73 24.47
N LEU A 335 42.73 -6.51 24.36
CA LEU A 335 43.05 -5.48 25.34
C LEU A 335 42.33 -5.83 26.66
N GLU A 336 42.88 -5.34 27.78
CA GLU A 336 42.31 -5.59 29.10
C GLU A 336 40.87 -5.05 29.17
N GLY A 337 39.90 -5.94 29.37
CA GLY A 337 38.46 -5.60 29.39
C GLY A 337 37.68 -5.91 28.11
N GLU A 338 38.33 -6.35 27.02
CA GLU A 338 37.63 -6.75 25.80
C GLU A 338 37.15 -8.21 25.83
N GLU A 339 36.01 -8.48 25.20
CA GLU A 339 35.51 -9.84 25.03
C GLU A 339 36.48 -10.65 24.14
N ARG A 340 36.93 -11.79 24.68
CA ARG A 340 37.78 -12.76 23.97
C ARG A 340 37.02 -13.59 22.94
N LEU A 341 35.72 -13.77 23.16
CA LEU A 341 34.86 -14.63 22.38
C LEU A 341 33.75 -13.78 21.75
N ILE A 342 33.76 -13.67 20.43
CA ILE A 342 32.67 -13.03 19.68
C ILE A 342 31.80 -14.13 19.11
N THR A 343 30.53 -14.14 19.50
CA THR A 343 29.54 -15.09 18.96
C THR A 343 28.77 -14.42 17.83
N LEU A 344 28.84 -15.02 16.65
CA LEU A 344 28.12 -14.59 15.45
C LEU A 344 27.11 -15.66 15.05
N GLN A 345 26.06 -15.26 14.36
CA GLN A 345 25.20 -16.18 13.63
C GLN A 345 25.64 -16.20 12.17
N ARG A 346 26.11 -17.34 11.71
CA ARG A 346 26.39 -17.57 10.29
C ARG A 346 25.12 -17.96 9.56
N GLY A 347 24.93 -17.45 8.35
CA GLY A 347 23.87 -17.85 7.44
C GLY A 347 24.20 -17.65 5.97
N ILE A 348 23.32 -18.16 5.12
CA ILE A 348 23.42 -18.06 3.67
C ILE A 348 22.41 -17.03 3.18
N LEU A 349 22.85 -16.04 2.42
CA LEU A 349 21.97 -15.10 1.73
C LEU A 349 21.78 -15.53 0.28
N ARG A 350 20.54 -15.71 -0.15
CA ARG A 350 20.17 -16.13 -1.50
C ARG A 350 19.36 -15.07 -2.23
N ASN A 351 19.40 -15.06 -3.56
CA ASN A 351 18.54 -14.21 -4.37
C ASN A 351 17.05 -14.58 -4.17
N PHE A 352 16.17 -13.56 -4.14
CA PHE A 352 14.73 -13.77 -3.97
C PHE A 352 14.09 -14.63 -5.07
N LEU A 353 14.58 -14.50 -6.31
CA LEU A 353 14.01 -15.14 -7.49
C LEU A 353 14.76 -16.41 -7.86
N THR A 354 16.09 -16.33 -8.02
CA THR A 354 16.90 -17.45 -8.54
C THR A 354 17.30 -18.45 -7.47
N GLN A 355 17.18 -18.10 -6.18
CA GLN A 355 17.69 -18.86 -5.03
C GLN A 355 19.20 -19.12 -5.04
N GLU A 356 19.94 -18.49 -5.96
CA GLU A 356 21.39 -18.54 -6.03
C GLU A 356 21.98 -17.86 -4.80
N MET A 357 23.09 -18.40 -4.29
CA MET A 357 23.80 -17.81 -3.18
C MET A 357 24.41 -16.47 -3.61
N ILE A 358 24.04 -15.40 -2.90
CA ILE A 358 24.62 -14.06 -3.07
C ILE A 358 25.82 -13.87 -2.15
N ALA A 359 25.70 -14.31 -0.90
CA ALA A 359 26.72 -14.08 0.13
C ALA A 359 26.63 -15.11 1.26
N MET A 360 27.75 -15.33 1.92
CA MET A 360 27.79 -15.81 3.31
C MET A 360 27.68 -14.59 4.22
N VAL A 361 26.81 -14.64 5.21
CA VAL A 361 26.60 -13.52 6.14
C VAL A 361 26.82 -14.00 7.56
N ASP A 362 27.72 -13.34 8.25
CA ASP A 362 27.90 -13.47 9.69
C ASP A 362 27.28 -12.25 10.37
N ALA A 363 26.42 -12.48 11.36
CA ALA A 363 25.72 -11.39 12.02
C ALA A 363 25.67 -11.50 13.53
N ILE A 364 25.77 -10.38 14.25
CA ILE A 364 25.66 -10.36 15.72
C ILE A 364 24.21 -10.56 16.14
N SER A 365 23.31 -9.82 15.51
CA SER A 365 21.88 -9.80 15.84
C SER A 365 21.00 -9.70 14.61
N TYR A 366 19.70 -9.88 14.81
CA TYR A 366 18.68 -9.57 13.81
C TYR A 366 17.53 -8.79 14.41
N VAL A 367 16.77 -8.13 13.55
CA VAL A 367 15.55 -7.43 13.93
C VAL A 367 14.35 -8.20 13.39
N ASP A 368 13.46 -8.62 14.29
CA ASP A 368 12.21 -9.28 13.98
C ASP A 368 11.25 -8.28 13.28
N PRO A 369 10.45 -8.72 12.28
CA PRO A 369 9.36 -7.93 11.72
C PRO A 369 8.45 -7.22 12.73
N GLN A 370 8.26 -7.79 13.93
CA GLN A 370 7.42 -7.23 14.98
C GLN A 370 8.14 -6.19 15.85
N SER A 371 9.43 -6.37 16.12
CA SER A 371 10.16 -5.49 17.03
C SER A 371 10.65 -4.21 16.35
N GLN A 372 10.93 -4.27 15.04
CA GLN A 372 11.45 -3.22 14.10
C GLN A 372 12.70 -2.42 14.52
N ASN A 373 12.87 -2.14 15.81
CA ASN A 373 13.88 -1.27 16.38
C ASN A 373 14.75 -1.96 17.44
N GLN A 374 14.30 -3.11 17.99
CA GLN A 374 15.07 -3.84 19.00
C GLN A 374 15.78 -5.05 18.38
N PRO A 375 17.14 -5.03 18.33
CA PRO A 375 17.90 -6.18 17.88
C PRO A 375 17.75 -7.33 18.88
N SER A 376 17.64 -8.54 18.35
CA SER A 376 17.53 -9.80 19.08
C SER A 376 18.70 -10.70 18.74
N SER A 377 19.26 -11.36 19.76
CA SER A 377 20.23 -12.45 19.60
C SER A 377 19.55 -13.82 19.50
N ALA A 378 18.23 -13.90 19.70
CA ALA A 378 17.47 -15.15 19.69
C ALA A 378 17.07 -15.55 18.26
N TRP A 379 18.04 -16.04 17.48
CA TRP A 379 17.85 -16.41 16.08
C TRP A 379 16.86 -17.57 15.91
N PRO A 380 16.00 -17.57 14.87
CA PRO A 380 15.05 -18.66 14.63
C PRO A 380 15.73 -19.87 13.97
N ILE A 381 16.76 -20.42 14.63
CA ILE A 381 17.62 -21.50 14.12
C ILE A 381 16.82 -22.79 13.90
N ASP A 382 15.91 -23.11 14.83
CA ASP A 382 15.20 -24.39 14.87
C ASP A 382 14.37 -24.69 13.62
N LYS A 383 14.02 -23.65 12.85
CA LYS A 383 13.12 -23.80 11.70
C LYS A 383 13.85 -23.76 10.36
N ARG A 384 15.14 -23.39 10.31
CA ARG A 384 15.89 -23.09 9.06
C ARG A 384 15.04 -22.27 8.06
N VAL A 385 14.19 -21.39 8.58
CA VAL A 385 13.25 -20.62 7.76
C VAL A 385 14.05 -19.58 7.02
N ALA A 386 13.99 -19.65 5.70
CA ALA A 386 14.51 -18.58 4.86
C ALA A 386 13.66 -17.33 5.08
N MET A 387 14.30 -16.25 5.49
CA MET A 387 13.66 -14.97 5.79
C MET A 387 14.11 -13.92 4.78
N PRO A 388 13.21 -13.11 4.22
CA PRO A 388 13.61 -11.99 3.38
C PRO A 388 14.28 -10.95 4.26
N VAL A 389 15.52 -10.56 3.95
CA VAL A 389 16.30 -9.62 4.76
C VAL A 389 16.98 -8.55 3.91
N MET A 390 17.27 -7.44 4.57
CA MET A 390 18.29 -6.47 4.17
C MET A 390 19.50 -6.64 5.08
N VAL A 391 20.67 -6.74 4.47
CA VAL A 391 21.97 -6.84 5.15
C VAL A 391 22.73 -5.55 4.86
N LYS A 392 22.98 -4.76 5.91
CA LYS A 392 23.90 -3.62 5.88
C LYS A 392 25.14 -4.02 6.66
N GLY A 393 26.22 -4.26 5.96
CA GLY A 393 27.42 -4.86 6.55
C GLY A 393 28.69 -4.43 5.85
N TRP A 394 29.78 -5.10 6.19
CA TRP A 394 31.10 -4.88 5.64
C TRP A 394 31.58 -6.14 4.95
N PHE A 395 32.16 -6.00 3.76
CA PHE A 395 32.77 -7.12 3.07
C PHE A 395 34.07 -7.52 3.79
N VAL A 396 34.23 -8.82 4.02
CA VAL A 396 35.36 -9.40 4.76
C VAL A 396 36.34 -10.05 3.79
N LYS A 397 35.88 -11.05 3.02
CA LYS A 397 36.68 -11.76 2.02
C LYS A 397 35.79 -12.48 1.03
N LEU A 398 36.36 -12.90 -0.10
CA LEU A 398 35.75 -13.92 -0.94
C LEU A 398 35.87 -15.31 -0.29
N TRP A 399 34.75 -15.87 0.16
CA TRP A 399 34.59 -17.23 0.65
C TRP A 399 34.27 -18.16 -0.52
N GLN A 400 35.27 -18.88 -1.02
CA GLN A 400 35.18 -19.55 -2.33
C GLN A 400 34.90 -18.53 -3.45
N ARG A 401 33.69 -18.52 -4.00
CA ARG A 401 33.26 -17.58 -5.04
C ARG A 401 32.29 -16.53 -4.54
N GLN A 402 31.86 -16.62 -3.28
CA GLN A 402 30.83 -15.74 -2.74
C GLN A 402 31.43 -14.83 -1.67
N PRO A 403 30.99 -13.58 -1.57
CA PRO A 403 31.41 -12.68 -0.51
C PRO A 403 31.03 -13.23 0.86
N LEU A 404 31.95 -13.15 1.82
CA LEU A 404 31.65 -13.17 3.25
C LEU A 404 31.42 -11.73 3.70
N VAL A 405 30.24 -11.47 4.25
CA VAL A 405 29.84 -10.15 4.77
C VAL A 405 29.59 -10.26 6.26
N PHE A 406 30.18 -9.34 7.02
CA PHE A 406 29.87 -9.15 8.43
C PHE A 406 28.79 -8.09 8.58
N SER A 407 27.74 -8.36 9.35
CA SER A 407 26.63 -7.44 9.59
C SER A 407 26.39 -7.34 11.09
N ASP A 408 26.34 -6.13 11.63
CA ASP A 408 25.98 -5.96 13.04
C ASP A 408 24.52 -6.43 13.28
N VAL A 409 23.62 -5.95 12.42
CA VAL A 409 22.20 -6.26 12.48
C VAL A 409 21.70 -6.70 11.10
N VAL A 410 21.10 -7.89 11.01
CA VAL A 410 20.33 -8.31 9.85
C VAL A 410 18.88 -7.88 10.03
N ARG A 411 18.34 -7.07 9.11
CA ARG A 411 16.98 -6.56 9.22
C ARG A 411 16.03 -7.42 8.37
N VAL A 412 15.04 -8.05 9.00
CA VAL A 412 14.03 -8.81 8.25
C VAL A 412 13.10 -7.82 7.54
N LEU A 413 12.92 -8.03 6.23
CA LEU A 413 11.99 -7.25 5.43
C LEU A 413 10.57 -7.60 5.82
N THR A 414 9.81 -6.59 6.21
CA THR A 414 8.43 -6.71 6.64
C THR A 414 7.52 -6.02 5.64
N PRO A 415 6.31 -6.57 5.37
CA PRO A 415 5.29 -5.85 4.62
C PRO A 415 4.78 -4.59 5.35
N ARG A 416 5.11 -4.41 6.64
CA ARG A 416 4.88 -3.19 7.43
C ARG A 416 6.18 -2.37 7.51
N PRO A 417 6.54 -1.60 6.48
CA PRO A 417 7.85 -0.95 6.44
C PRO A 417 7.95 0.17 7.47
N TYR A 418 8.88 0.04 8.42
CA TYR A 418 9.33 1.12 9.31
C TYR A 418 8.20 1.94 9.95
N ASP A 419 7.11 1.32 10.39
CA ASP A 419 5.91 2.08 10.77
C ASP A 419 6.14 3.02 11.96
N GLU A 420 6.86 2.56 12.98
CA GLU A 420 7.30 3.37 14.12
C GLU A 420 8.31 4.43 13.67
N TYR A 421 9.30 4.03 12.88
CA TYR A 421 10.38 4.92 12.48
C TYR A 421 9.91 6.06 11.56
N VAL A 422 8.99 5.78 10.64
CA VAL A 422 8.30 6.77 9.80
C VAL A 422 7.51 7.74 10.66
N ARG A 423 6.79 7.25 11.69
CA ARG A 423 6.04 8.11 12.61
C ARG A 423 6.94 9.06 13.39
N ASP A 424 8.10 8.57 13.84
CA ASP A 424 8.99 9.34 14.71
C ASP A 424 9.87 10.35 13.94
N HIS A 425 10.20 10.06 12.67
CA HIS A 425 11.18 10.84 11.91
C HIS A 425 10.61 11.64 10.73
N VAL A 426 9.41 11.30 10.24
CA VAL A 426 8.79 11.99 9.10
C VAL A 426 7.83 13.05 9.61
N ARG A 427 8.08 14.32 9.28
CA ARG A 427 7.14 15.39 9.64
C ARG A 427 6.12 15.59 8.52
N SER A 428 4.86 15.68 8.92
CA SER A 428 3.74 15.93 8.01
C SER A 428 3.73 17.38 7.51
N ARG A 429 3.05 17.64 6.39
CA ARG A 429 2.84 18.99 5.81
C ARG A 429 4.11 19.72 5.36
N ARG A 430 5.16 18.98 5.00
CA ARG A 430 6.37 19.52 4.35
C ARG A 430 6.75 18.70 3.12
N LYS A 431 7.56 19.28 2.23
CA LYS A 431 8.23 18.51 1.17
C LYS A 431 9.15 17.45 1.78
N VAL A 432 9.42 16.36 1.06
CA VAL A 432 10.40 15.34 1.50
C VAL A 432 11.76 16.04 1.61
N ASN A 433 12.34 16.00 2.81
CA ASN A 433 13.68 16.56 3.05
C ASN A 433 14.73 15.51 2.74
N ASP A 434 15.99 15.93 2.57
CA ASP A 434 17.11 15.01 2.34
C ASP A 434 17.25 14.01 3.51
N ASP A 435 16.99 14.42 4.75
CA ASP A 435 16.96 13.54 5.93
C ASP A 435 15.87 12.45 5.88
N GLU A 436 14.80 12.69 5.13
CA GLU A 436 13.70 11.74 4.95
C GLU A 436 13.90 10.88 3.70
N SER A 437 14.82 11.25 2.80
CA SER A 437 14.99 10.62 1.48
C SER A 437 15.39 9.15 1.57
N TRP A 438 16.32 8.80 2.47
CA TRP A 438 16.74 7.41 2.67
C TRP A 438 15.55 6.55 3.13
N LEU A 439 14.74 7.05 4.07
CA LEU A 439 13.60 6.34 4.61
C LEU A 439 12.50 6.19 3.57
N TYR A 440 12.30 7.22 2.74
CA TYR A 440 11.39 7.21 1.61
C TYR A 440 11.77 6.12 0.59
N HIS A 441 13.02 6.08 0.15
CA HIS A 441 13.48 5.10 -0.84
C HIS A 441 13.56 3.68 -0.27
N GLU A 442 13.99 3.53 0.99
CA GLU A 442 14.02 2.23 1.64
C GLU A 442 12.60 1.70 1.84
N THR A 443 11.65 2.52 2.29
CA THR A 443 10.22 2.13 2.38
C THR A 443 9.68 1.65 1.03
N LEU A 444 9.97 2.37 -0.06
CA LEU A 444 9.59 1.95 -1.41
C LEU A 444 10.19 0.59 -1.78
N ARG A 445 11.48 0.39 -1.50
CA ARG A 445 12.18 -0.87 -1.80
C ARG A 445 11.60 -2.04 -1.00
N GLN A 446 11.34 -1.86 0.29
CA GLN A 446 10.72 -2.91 1.11
C GLN A 446 9.34 -3.31 0.60
N LEU A 447 8.52 -2.34 0.20
CA LEU A 447 7.21 -2.61 -0.40
C LEU A 447 7.32 -3.28 -1.76
N GLN A 448 8.34 -2.97 -2.55
CA GLN A 448 8.57 -3.63 -3.84
C GLN A 448 8.96 -5.10 -3.66
N LEU A 449 9.80 -5.40 -2.66
CA LEU A 449 10.30 -6.75 -2.37
C LEU A 449 9.28 -7.65 -1.64
N THR A 450 8.29 -7.06 -0.97
CA THR A 450 7.27 -7.81 -0.23
C THR A 450 6.02 -8.07 -1.07
N SER A 451 5.26 -9.12 -0.70
CA SER A 451 4.09 -9.56 -1.46
C SER A 451 2.93 -8.56 -1.35
N SER A 452 2.44 -8.08 -2.50
CA SER A 452 1.28 -7.18 -2.58
C SER A 452 0.01 -7.79 -1.97
N LYS A 453 -0.20 -9.10 -2.07
CA LYS A 453 -1.32 -9.80 -1.44
C LYS A 453 -1.25 -9.72 0.08
N VAL A 454 -0.06 -9.91 0.64
CA VAL A 454 0.17 -9.84 2.10
C VAL A 454 -0.01 -8.40 2.57
N GLN A 455 0.52 -7.42 1.84
CA GLN A 455 0.30 -6.00 2.12
C GLN A 455 -1.20 -5.67 2.14
N ALA A 456 -1.97 -6.10 1.13
CA ALA A 456 -3.41 -5.86 1.06
C ALA A 456 -4.17 -6.49 2.24
N SER A 457 -3.78 -7.71 2.67
CA SER A 457 -4.39 -8.34 3.85
C SER A 457 -4.11 -7.57 5.14
N ILE A 458 -2.89 -7.05 5.31
CA ILE A 458 -2.51 -6.26 6.48
C ILE A 458 -3.25 -4.92 6.48
N ALA A 459 -3.33 -4.25 5.34
CA ALA A 459 -4.09 -3.00 5.22
C ALA A 459 -5.57 -3.20 5.58
N ALA A 460 -6.18 -4.31 5.14
CA ALA A 460 -7.55 -4.64 5.49
C ALA A 460 -7.73 -4.95 6.98
N GLU A 461 -6.75 -5.59 7.63
CA GLU A 461 -6.73 -5.83 9.07
C GLU A 461 -6.62 -4.52 9.87
N GLU A 462 -5.67 -3.65 9.52
CA GLU A 462 -5.50 -2.32 10.13
C GLU A 462 -6.79 -1.49 10.01
N GLN A 463 -7.43 -1.54 8.85
CA GLN A 463 -8.72 -0.88 8.61
C GLN A 463 -9.83 -1.44 9.52
N LYS A 464 -9.93 -2.76 9.69
CA LYS A 464 -10.90 -3.37 10.63
C LYS A 464 -10.65 -2.92 12.06
N ILE A 465 -9.39 -2.89 12.50
CA ILE A 465 -8.99 -2.41 13.84
C ILE A 465 -9.42 -0.95 14.02
N ARG A 466 -9.17 -0.09 13.01
CA ARG A 466 -9.59 1.31 13.03
C ARG A 466 -11.11 1.46 13.14
N VAL A 467 -11.87 0.72 12.34
CA VAL A 467 -13.35 0.74 12.38
C VAL A 467 -13.85 0.33 13.76
N GLN A 468 -13.28 -0.71 14.37
CA GLN A 468 -13.65 -1.14 15.72
C GLN A 468 -13.35 -0.05 16.76
N LYS A 469 -12.19 0.60 16.68
CA LYS A 469 -11.84 1.72 17.58
C LYS A 469 -12.82 2.89 17.42
N LEU A 470 -13.18 3.25 16.19
CA LEU A 470 -14.16 4.30 15.92
C LEU A 470 -15.55 3.95 16.47
N LEU A 471 -15.94 2.67 16.40
CA LEU A 471 -17.19 2.19 16.98
C LEU A 471 -17.20 2.35 18.51
N VAL A 472 -16.09 2.00 19.19
CA VAL A 472 -15.94 2.17 20.65
C VAL A 472 -16.01 3.65 21.03
N ASN A 473 -15.21 4.50 20.39
CA ASN A 473 -15.19 5.94 20.63
C ASN A 473 -16.57 6.59 20.41
N MET A 474 -17.31 6.11 19.40
CA MET A 474 -18.67 6.58 19.11
C MET A 474 -19.65 6.23 20.23
N VAL A 475 -19.56 5.02 20.80
CA VAL A 475 -20.39 4.60 21.95
C VAL A 475 -20.06 5.41 23.21
N GLU A 476 -18.78 5.66 23.46
CA GLU A 476 -18.35 6.49 24.61
C GLU A 476 -18.85 7.93 24.48
N LYS A 477 -18.67 8.54 23.30
CA LYS A 477 -19.17 9.90 23.03
C LYS A 477 -20.69 9.99 23.16
N ALA A 478 -21.40 8.98 22.65
CA ALA A 478 -22.85 8.88 22.80
C ALA A 478 -23.29 8.82 24.27
N GLY A 479 -22.56 8.10 25.11
CA GLY A 479 -22.78 8.06 26.56
C GLY A 479 -22.58 9.43 27.20
N ALA A 480 -21.51 10.14 26.85
CA ALA A 480 -21.24 11.49 27.34
C ALA A 480 -22.32 12.49 26.92
N ASP A 481 -22.72 12.50 25.64
CA ASP A 481 -23.77 13.38 25.12
C ASP A 481 -25.12 13.13 25.82
N ARG A 482 -25.43 11.86 26.14
CA ARG A 482 -26.63 11.50 26.90
C ARG A 482 -26.59 12.05 28.32
N ILE A 483 -25.45 11.94 29.01
CA ILE A 483 -25.26 12.50 30.36
C ILE A 483 -25.41 14.04 30.34
N VAL A 484 -24.87 14.71 29.31
CA VAL A 484 -25.04 16.17 29.14
C VAL A 484 -26.51 16.54 28.99
N LEU A 485 -27.26 15.85 28.13
CA LEU A 485 -28.70 16.08 27.97
C LEU A 485 -29.48 15.83 29.27
N GLU A 486 -29.13 14.78 30.01
CA GLU A 486 -29.75 14.45 31.29
C GLU A 486 -29.46 15.52 32.35
N ASN A 487 -28.22 16.04 32.40
CA ASN A 487 -27.85 17.11 33.32
C ASN A 487 -28.57 18.43 32.96
N GLN A 488 -28.69 18.77 31.68
CA GLN A 488 -29.46 19.94 31.23
C GLN A 488 -30.95 19.82 31.58
N PHE A 489 -31.50 18.60 31.50
CA PHE A 489 -32.86 18.30 31.92
C PHE A 489 -33.02 18.44 33.44
N ARG A 490 -32.13 17.83 34.24
CA ARG A 490 -32.14 17.94 35.72
C ARG A 490 -31.92 19.37 36.21
N GLY A 491 -31.08 20.15 35.51
CA GLY A 491 -30.82 21.55 35.81
C GLY A 491 -31.94 22.51 35.37
N GLY A 492 -33.06 22.02 34.85
CA GLY A 492 -34.19 22.85 34.40
C GLY A 492 -33.90 23.69 33.15
N THR A 493 -32.73 23.52 32.52
CA THR A 493 -32.37 24.23 31.28
C THR A 493 -33.14 23.69 30.07
N LEU A 494 -33.49 22.41 30.10
CA LEU A 494 -34.35 21.75 29.11
C LEU A 494 -35.69 21.34 29.73
N SER A 495 -36.79 21.78 29.11
CA SER A 495 -38.13 21.25 29.41
C SER A 495 -38.23 19.78 29.01
N LYS A 496 -39.07 18.99 29.71
CA LYS A 496 -39.33 17.59 29.37
C LYS A 496 -39.93 17.45 27.96
N ALA A 497 -40.98 18.22 27.70
CA ALA A 497 -41.70 18.26 26.43
C ALA A 497 -41.27 19.48 25.60
N ASP A 498 -41.54 19.42 24.30
CA ASP A 498 -41.30 20.54 23.40
C ASP A 498 -42.12 21.77 23.82
N THR A 499 -41.50 22.94 23.74
CA THR A 499 -42.16 24.24 23.93
C THR A 499 -42.11 25.00 22.61
N PRO A 500 -43.03 25.95 22.34
CA PRO A 500 -43.01 26.70 21.08
C PRO A 500 -41.63 27.33 20.84
N GLY A 501 -40.93 26.87 19.81
CA GLY A 501 -39.59 27.34 19.43
C GLY A 501 -38.39 26.69 20.15
N LYS A 502 -38.58 25.72 21.06
CA LYS A 502 -37.48 24.99 21.72
C LYS A 502 -37.78 23.49 21.84
N GLU A 503 -36.88 22.67 21.31
CA GLU A 503 -36.89 21.20 21.47
C GLU A 503 -36.70 20.81 22.94
N GLY A 504 -37.59 19.96 23.46
CA GLY A 504 -37.51 19.37 24.79
C GLY A 504 -36.51 18.22 24.88
N TYR A 505 -36.26 17.77 26.11
CA TYR A 505 -35.32 16.69 26.41
C TYR A 505 -35.64 15.40 25.64
N GLU A 506 -36.91 14.98 25.60
CA GLU A 506 -37.30 13.74 24.92
C GLU A 506 -37.03 13.78 23.42
N THR A 507 -37.31 14.91 22.77
CA THR A 507 -37.06 15.11 21.33
C THR A 507 -35.57 15.08 21.03
N LYS A 508 -34.75 15.77 21.84
CA LYS A 508 -33.29 15.74 21.73
C LYS A 508 -32.71 14.35 21.96
N LEU A 509 -33.19 13.63 22.97
CA LEU A 509 -32.76 12.26 23.25
C LEU A 509 -33.09 11.32 22.09
N ARG A 510 -34.33 11.35 21.56
CA ARG A 510 -34.72 10.55 20.39
C ARG A 510 -33.91 10.92 19.14
N ARG A 511 -33.54 12.19 18.96
CA ARG A 511 -32.66 12.64 17.87
C ARG A 511 -31.25 12.06 18.03
N LEU A 512 -30.70 12.14 19.24
CA LEU A 512 -29.39 11.57 19.57
C LEU A 512 -29.38 10.05 19.35
N GLU A 513 -30.38 9.33 19.85
CA GLU A 513 -30.51 7.87 19.66
C GLU A 513 -30.62 7.47 18.18
N ARG A 514 -31.38 8.22 17.37
CA ARG A 514 -31.46 8.01 15.92
C ARG A 514 -30.10 8.23 15.24
N GLN A 515 -29.38 9.28 15.62
CA GLN A 515 -28.04 9.56 15.07
C GLN A 515 -27.04 8.47 15.44
N ILE A 516 -27.07 7.98 16.69
CA ILE A 516 -26.23 6.87 17.16
C ILE A 516 -26.58 5.59 16.40
N GLY A 517 -27.86 5.26 16.29
CA GLY A 517 -28.34 4.07 15.56
C GLY A 517 -27.85 4.06 14.11
N PHE A 518 -27.98 5.20 13.42
CA PHE A 518 -27.49 5.38 12.06
C PHE A 518 -25.96 5.18 11.96
N ARG A 519 -25.18 5.90 12.78
CA ARG A 519 -23.70 5.78 12.79
C ARG A 519 -23.25 4.36 13.13
N LYS A 520 -23.87 3.73 14.12
CA LYS A 520 -23.58 2.34 14.52
C LYS A 520 -23.84 1.37 13.36
N SER A 521 -24.98 1.50 12.67
CA SER A 521 -25.28 0.65 11.51
C SER A 521 -24.25 0.79 10.40
N LYS A 522 -23.79 2.02 10.12
CA LYS A 522 -22.75 2.31 9.13
C LYS A 522 -21.39 1.71 9.51
N TYR A 523 -20.97 1.84 10.78
CA TYR A 523 -19.71 1.21 11.23
C TYR A 523 -19.78 -0.32 11.22
N LEU A 524 -20.94 -0.91 11.56
CA LEU A 524 -21.14 -2.36 11.44
C LEU A 524 -21.10 -2.83 9.97
N GLU A 525 -21.61 -2.02 9.05
CA GLU A 525 -21.47 -2.26 7.61
C GLU A 525 -20.00 -2.22 7.18
N HIS A 526 -19.25 -1.19 7.60
CA HIS A 526 -17.81 -1.08 7.33
C HIS A 526 -17.01 -2.23 7.95
N GLN A 527 -17.41 -2.74 9.12
CA GLN A 527 -16.77 -3.89 9.74
C GLN A 527 -16.96 -5.17 8.92
N ARG A 528 -18.16 -5.35 8.33
CA ARG A 528 -18.46 -6.48 7.44
C ARG A 528 -17.76 -6.32 6.08
N ASN A 529 -17.77 -5.11 5.54
CA ASN A 529 -17.23 -4.76 4.23
C ASN A 529 -16.21 -3.62 4.37
N PRO A 530 -14.95 -3.90 4.75
CA PRO A 530 -13.93 -2.88 4.96
C PRO A 530 -13.74 -1.95 3.77
N GLU A 531 -13.91 -2.47 2.55
CA GLU A 531 -13.77 -1.69 1.30
C GLU A 531 -14.75 -0.52 1.18
N THR A 532 -15.86 -0.53 1.91
CA THR A 532 -16.86 0.56 1.92
C THR A 532 -16.52 1.70 2.88
N PHE A 533 -15.53 1.50 3.76
CA PHE A 533 -15.11 2.52 4.70
C PHE A 533 -14.44 3.68 3.95
N PRO A 534 -14.81 4.95 4.22
CA PRO A 534 -14.24 6.12 3.54
C PRO A 534 -12.80 6.38 4.02
N LEU A 535 -11.88 5.51 3.58
CA LEU A 535 -10.51 5.46 4.08
C LEU A 535 -9.75 6.73 3.73
N PHE A 536 -9.99 7.32 2.55
CA PHE A 536 -9.35 8.58 2.17
C PHE A 536 -9.69 9.69 3.16
N VAL A 537 -10.98 9.83 3.51
CA VAL A 537 -11.43 10.84 4.46
C VAL A 537 -10.81 10.62 5.84
N ASP A 538 -10.75 9.37 6.33
CA ASP A 538 -10.17 9.07 7.64
C ASP A 538 -8.65 9.32 7.67
N VAL A 539 -7.91 8.95 6.61
CA VAL A 539 -6.48 9.24 6.45
C VAL A 539 -6.22 10.74 6.43
N PHE A 540 -7.04 11.50 5.70
CA PHE A 540 -6.91 12.96 5.60
C PHE A 540 -7.18 13.65 6.94
N GLN A 541 -8.20 13.21 7.69
CA GLN A 541 -8.59 13.79 8.98
C GLN A 541 -7.72 13.32 10.15
N ASN A 542 -7.16 12.11 10.08
CA ASN A 542 -6.40 11.48 11.16
C ASN A 542 -5.03 11.00 10.66
N PRO A 543 -4.19 11.86 10.06
CA PRO A 543 -2.94 11.44 9.44
C PRO A 543 -1.99 10.77 10.44
N ASP A 544 -1.91 11.28 11.67
CA ASP A 544 -1.02 10.74 12.72
C ASP A 544 -1.34 9.28 13.07
N HIS A 545 -2.60 8.87 12.93
CA HIS A 545 -2.98 7.47 13.16
C HIS A 545 -2.43 6.55 12.06
N TRP A 546 -2.50 7.01 10.82
CA TRP A 546 -2.19 6.22 9.64
C TRP A 546 -0.72 6.29 9.24
N GLN A 547 0.05 7.24 9.76
CA GLN A 547 1.45 7.43 9.37
C GLN A 547 2.28 6.17 9.63
N GLY A 548 2.96 5.69 8.59
CA GLY A 548 3.72 4.44 8.59
C GLY A 548 2.88 3.18 8.36
N ARG A 549 1.55 3.28 8.33
CA ARG A 549 0.65 2.12 8.16
C ARG A 549 0.28 1.90 6.70
N LEU A 550 -0.01 0.64 6.38
CA LEU A 550 -0.55 0.28 5.07
C LEU A 550 -2.02 0.69 4.93
N VAL A 551 -2.35 1.26 3.79
CA VAL A 551 -3.70 1.65 3.37
C VAL A 551 -3.95 1.15 1.96
N THR A 552 -5.20 0.78 1.65
CA THR A 552 -5.63 0.37 0.31
C THR A 552 -6.64 1.37 -0.24
N LEU A 553 -6.26 2.10 -1.29
CA LEU A 553 -7.12 3.06 -1.96
C LEU A 553 -7.54 2.53 -3.34
N ARG A 554 -8.77 2.84 -3.73
CA ARG A 554 -9.35 2.48 -5.03
C ARG A 554 -9.96 3.70 -5.69
N GLY A 555 -9.70 3.88 -6.98
CA GLY A 555 -10.17 5.05 -7.70
C GLY A 555 -9.69 5.10 -9.14
N HIS A 556 -9.67 6.31 -9.69
CA HIS A 556 -9.15 6.61 -11.02
C HIS A 556 -7.94 7.52 -10.92
N VAL A 557 -6.97 7.32 -11.81
CA VAL A 557 -5.75 8.14 -11.90
C VAL A 557 -5.94 9.16 -13.00
N ARG A 558 -5.68 10.44 -12.70
CA ARG A 558 -5.78 11.54 -13.70
C ARG A 558 -4.44 12.02 -14.25
N ARG A 559 -3.35 11.69 -13.55
CA ARG A 559 -2.01 12.14 -13.91
C ARG A 559 -0.99 11.10 -13.49
N VAL A 560 -0.04 10.84 -14.38
CA VAL A 560 1.12 9.99 -14.13
C VAL A 560 2.35 10.79 -14.50
N ILE A 561 3.20 11.09 -13.52
CA ILE A 561 4.48 11.78 -13.72
C ILE A 561 5.57 10.73 -13.54
N THR A 562 6.54 10.68 -14.45
CA THR A 562 7.70 9.79 -14.32
C THR A 562 8.95 10.64 -14.16
N TYR A 563 9.76 10.32 -13.15
CA TYR A 563 11.04 10.97 -12.90
C TYR A 563 12.09 9.93 -12.50
N ASN A 564 13.36 10.24 -12.66
CA ASN A 564 14.44 9.34 -12.23
C ASN A 564 14.49 9.29 -10.70
N GLY A 565 14.50 8.10 -10.13
CA GLY A 565 14.75 7.92 -8.70
C GLY A 565 16.18 8.31 -8.33
N ASP A 566 16.44 8.39 -7.03
CA ASP A 566 17.78 8.68 -6.51
C ASP A 566 18.79 7.63 -7.00
N SER A 567 19.93 8.08 -7.54
CA SER A 567 20.95 7.18 -8.09
C SER A 567 21.60 6.33 -7.00
N THR A 568 21.81 6.92 -5.81
CA THR A 568 22.51 6.29 -4.69
C THR A 568 21.62 5.27 -3.98
N LEU A 569 20.38 5.64 -3.66
CA LEU A 569 19.46 4.84 -2.84
C LEU A 569 18.63 3.89 -3.69
N PHE A 570 18.28 4.31 -4.91
CA PHE A 570 17.31 3.60 -5.76
C PHE A 570 17.86 3.22 -7.15
N ASN A 571 19.18 3.25 -7.33
CA ASN A 571 19.88 2.84 -8.55
C ASN A 571 19.39 3.57 -9.82
N GLY A 572 18.86 4.80 -9.66
CA GLY A 572 18.34 5.59 -10.77
C GLY A 572 17.09 4.99 -11.44
N GLN A 573 16.48 3.95 -10.86
CA GLN A 573 15.25 3.38 -11.40
C GLN A 573 14.16 4.46 -11.45
N PRO A 574 13.37 4.52 -12.54
CA PRO A 574 12.32 5.52 -12.65
C PRO A 574 11.28 5.31 -11.54
N LEU A 575 10.86 6.42 -10.96
CA LEU A 575 9.72 6.48 -10.04
C LEU A 575 8.54 7.10 -10.76
N HIS A 576 7.36 6.55 -10.49
CA HIS A 576 6.11 7.01 -11.05
C HIS A 576 5.25 7.61 -9.95
N GLU A 577 4.83 8.85 -10.13
CA GLU A 577 3.91 9.56 -9.26
C GLU A 577 2.53 9.59 -9.91
N LEU A 578 1.55 8.95 -9.26
CA LEU A 578 0.18 8.83 -9.72
C LEU A 578 -0.72 9.70 -8.85
N TRP A 579 -1.60 10.48 -9.48
CA TRP A 579 -2.60 11.30 -8.81
C TRP A 579 -3.93 10.56 -8.82
N LEU A 580 -4.19 9.80 -7.75
CA LEU A 580 -5.34 8.92 -7.59
C LEU A 580 -6.49 9.67 -6.92
N PHE A 581 -7.68 9.58 -7.49
CA PHE A 581 -8.92 10.14 -6.94
C PHE A 581 -9.85 9.01 -6.56
N THR A 582 -10.16 8.89 -5.26
CA THR A 582 -11.15 7.93 -4.75
C THR A 582 -12.56 8.53 -4.83
N GLU A 583 -13.59 7.69 -4.78
CA GLU A 583 -15.00 8.12 -4.82
C GLU A 583 -15.34 9.14 -3.71
N ASP A 584 -14.72 9.00 -2.53
CA ASP A 584 -14.90 9.86 -1.36
C ASP A 584 -13.93 11.06 -1.30
N SER A 585 -12.98 11.19 -2.24
CA SER A 585 -11.94 12.23 -2.21
C SER A 585 -12.36 13.58 -2.81
N GLN A 586 -13.53 13.64 -3.47
CA GLN A 586 -13.99 14.81 -4.20
C GLN A 586 -12.95 15.26 -5.27
N ASN A 587 -12.34 16.43 -5.08
CA ASN A 587 -11.31 17.01 -5.96
C ASN A 587 -9.89 16.95 -5.36
N ASN A 588 -9.69 16.23 -4.26
CA ASN A 588 -8.38 16.11 -3.61
C ASN A 588 -7.72 14.78 -3.98
N PRO A 589 -6.54 14.78 -4.63
CA PRO A 589 -5.86 13.54 -4.96
C PRO A 589 -5.21 12.89 -3.72
N ALA A 590 -5.05 11.58 -3.76
CA ALA A 590 -3.96 10.88 -3.10
C ALA A 590 -2.77 10.79 -4.07
N VAL A 591 -1.59 11.21 -3.62
CA VAL A 591 -0.36 11.11 -4.40
C VAL A 591 0.28 9.76 -4.09
N ILE A 592 0.45 8.93 -5.10
CA ILE A 592 1.04 7.60 -4.98
C ILE A 592 2.40 7.64 -5.65
N VAL A 593 3.46 7.23 -4.96
CA VAL A 593 4.75 6.98 -5.61
C VAL A 593 5.06 5.50 -5.64
N THR A 594 5.43 5.00 -6.82
CA THR A 594 5.73 3.59 -7.05
C THR A 594 6.90 3.40 -8.02
N PRO A 595 7.75 2.38 -7.83
CA PRO A 595 8.86 2.10 -8.74
C PRO A 595 8.47 1.25 -9.94
N SER A 596 7.26 0.67 -9.95
CA SER A 596 6.82 -0.19 -11.03
C SER A 596 5.34 0.02 -11.35
N LEU A 597 5.04 0.12 -12.64
CA LEU A 597 3.68 0.16 -13.15
C LEU A 597 3.31 -1.19 -13.76
N PRO A 598 2.01 -1.57 -13.76
CA PRO A 598 1.53 -2.71 -14.52
C PRO A 598 1.99 -2.65 -15.98
N LYS A 599 2.20 -3.82 -16.58
CA LYS A 599 2.46 -3.90 -18.02
C LYS A 599 1.30 -3.23 -18.77
N GLU A 600 1.64 -2.41 -19.77
CA GLU A 600 0.67 -1.66 -20.60
C GLU A 600 -0.13 -0.58 -19.86
N PHE A 601 0.29 -0.18 -18.65
CA PHE A 601 -0.30 0.97 -17.97
C PHE A 601 -0.14 2.25 -18.82
N PRO A 602 -1.22 3.00 -19.10
CA PRO A 602 -1.22 4.07 -20.09
C PRO A 602 -0.64 5.37 -19.50
N VAL A 603 0.68 5.47 -19.45
CA VAL A 603 1.38 6.70 -19.05
C VAL A 603 1.03 7.83 -20.03
N GLY A 604 0.51 8.94 -19.53
CA GLY A 604 0.08 10.10 -20.33
C GLY A 604 -1.41 10.15 -20.68
N SER A 605 -2.22 9.15 -20.30
CA SER A 605 -3.68 9.27 -20.37
C SER A 605 -4.20 10.28 -19.33
N GLU A 606 -5.24 11.03 -19.71
CA GLU A 606 -5.95 11.95 -18.80
C GLU A 606 -6.78 11.22 -17.73
N LEU A 607 -7.21 9.98 -18.02
CA LEU A 607 -8.06 9.22 -17.10
C LEU A 607 -7.75 7.72 -17.22
N ILE A 608 -7.48 7.10 -16.07
CA ILE A 608 -7.21 5.66 -15.94
C ILE A 608 -8.11 5.12 -14.84
N ASP A 609 -9.13 4.36 -15.21
CA ASP A 609 -10.12 3.84 -14.27
C ASP A 609 -9.66 2.53 -13.61
N SER A 610 -10.33 2.19 -12.50
CA SER A 610 -10.19 0.88 -11.82
C SER A 610 -8.77 0.59 -11.33
N VAL A 611 -8.12 1.59 -10.76
CA VAL A 611 -6.80 1.48 -10.14
C VAL A 611 -6.97 1.20 -8.64
N THR A 612 -6.29 0.16 -8.16
CA THR A 612 -6.19 -0.19 -6.74
C THR A 612 -4.73 -0.12 -6.32
N VAL A 613 -4.46 0.61 -5.25
CA VAL A 613 -3.12 0.77 -4.69
C VAL A 613 -3.15 0.38 -3.23
N THR A 614 -2.24 -0.51 -2.84
CA THR A 614 -1.89 -0.73 -1.44
C THR A 614 -0.50 -0.16 -1.17
N GLY A 615 -0.39 0.74 -0.21
CA GLY A 615 0.86 1.43 0.08
C GLY A 615 0.94 1.92 1.52
N CYS A 616 2.15 2.26 1.95
CA CYS A 616 2.39 2.88 3.25
C CYS A 616 2.04 4.37 3.18
N PHE A 617 1.15 4.85 4.04
CA PHE A 617 0.88 6.28 4.18
C PHE A 617 2.09 6.96 4.84
N PHE A 618 2.83 7.72 4.04
CA PHE A 618 4.10 8.29 4.45
C PHE A 618 3.92 9.61 5.18
N LYS A 619 3.14 10.55 4.60
CA LYS A 619 2.81 11.84 5.20
C LYS A 619 1.73 12.60 4.42
N MET A 620 1.28 13.73 4.96
CA MET A 620 0.55 14.74 4.16
C MET A 620 1.54 15.57 3.34
N TYR A 621 1.42 15.50 2.02
CA TYR A 621 2.25 16.19 1.05
C TYR A 621 1.61 17.52 0.64
N VAL A 622 2.41 18.58 0.61
CA VAL A 622 2.01 19.90 0.14
C VAL A 622 2.30 19.99 -1.35
N TYR A 623 1.26 20.22 -2.15
CA TYR A 623 1.39 20.47 -3.59
C TYR A 623 0.80 21.83 -3.95
N ARG A 624 1.31 22.42 -5.02
CA ARG A 624 0.83 23.70 -5.53
C ARG A 624 -0.29 23.45 -6.53
N SER A 625 -1.52 23.86 -6.20
CA SER A 625 -2.60 23.97 -7.17
C SER A 625 -2.51 25.32 -7.90
N GLN A 626 -3.37 25.57 -8.90
CA GLN A 626 -3.35 26.82 -9.67
C GLN A 626 -3.47 28.07 -8.78
N GLN A 627 -4.24 28.01 -7.69
CA GLN A 627 -4.57 29.17 -6.85
C GLN A 627 -3.94 29.09 -5.45
N GLU A 628 -3.79 27.90 -4.89
CA GLU A 628 -3.39 27.73 -3.48
C GLU A 628 -2.53 26.48 -3.25
N ASN A 629 -1.80 26.46 -2.14
CA ASN A 629 -1.14 25.25 -1.68
C ASN A 629 -2.17 24.33 -1.04
N ARG A 630 -2.27 23.09 -1.54
CA ARG A 630 -3.18 22.07 -1.04
C ARG A 630 -2.40 20.93 -0.40
N LEU A 631 -3.11 20.16 0.42
CA LEU A 631 -2.59 18.95 1.04
C LEU A 631 -3.16 17.72 0.33
N ALA A 632 -2.32 16.70 0.16
CA ALA A 632 -2.71 15.39 -0.35
C ALA A 632 -2.05 14.30 0.50
N PRO A 633 -2.71 13.16 0.75
CA PRO A 633 -2.04 12.00 1.29
C PRO A 633 -0.95 11.50 0.34
N LEU A 634 0.28 11.32 0.82
CA LEU A 634 1.37 10.70 0.06
C LEU A 634 1.53 9.24 0.49
N LEU A 635 1.33 8.33 -0.44
CA LEU A 635 1.49 6.89 -0.25
C LEU A 635 2.69 6.40 -1.04
N LEU A 636 3.50 5.56 -0.40
CA LEU A 636 4.56 4.80 -1.06
C LEU A 636 4.02 3.41 -1.34
N ALA A 637 4.10 2.96 -2.59
CA ALA A 637 3.55 1.67 -3.01
C ALA A 637 4.58 0.88 -3.81
N GLY A 638 4.81 -0.38 -3.44
CA GLY A 638 5.68 -1.26 -4.21
C GLY A 638 5.05 -1.70 -5.54
N HIS A 639 3.72 -1.84 -5.54
CA HIS A 639 2.94 -2.39 -6.64
C HIS A 639 1.64 -1.61 -6.83
N VAL A 640 1.20 -1.49 -8.09
CA VAL A 640 -0.12 -0.95 -8.45
C VAL A 640 -0.91 -2.07 -9.14
N SER A 641 -2.19 -2.22 -8.79
CA SER A 641 -3.10 -3.15 -9.48
C SER A 641 -4.04 -2.35 -10.37
N TRP A 642 -4.09 -2.70 -11.65
CA TRP A 642 -4.95 -2.06 -12.65
C TRP A 642 -5.82 -3.11 -13.30
N ASN A 643 -7.13 -3.02 -13.07
CA ASN A 643 -8.13 -3.94 -13.60
C ASN A 643 -9.17 -3.16 -14.42
N PRO A 644 -8.79 -2.63 -15.59
CA PRO A 644 -9.67 -1.77 -16.39
C PRO A 644 -10.86 -2.55 -16.95
N SER A 645 -11.99 -1.86 -17.13
CA SER A 645 -13.12 -2.42 -17.89
C SER A 645 -12.78 -2.56 -19.38
N ALA A 646 -13.35 -3.56 -20.05
CA ALA A 646 -13.12 -3.75 -21.50
C ALA A 646 -13.50 -2.50 -22.32
N LYS A 647 -14.56 -1.78 -21.91
CA LYS A 647 -14.94 -0.50 -22.53
C LYS A 647 -13.85 0.56 -22.38
N HIS A 648 -13.26 0.67 -21.19
CA HIS A 648 -12.18 1.62 -20.93
C HIS A 648 -10.92 1.28 -21.74
N ILE A 649 -10.55 -0.01 -21.85
CA ILE A 649 -9.44 -0.45 -22.71
C ILE A 649 -9.69 -0.05 -24.17
N LEU A 650 -10.91 -0.22 -24.69
CA LEU A 650 -11.25 0.18 -26.06
C LEU A 650 -11.15 1.69 -26.26
N THR A 651 -11.57 2.50 -25.28
CA THR A 651 -11.40 3.97 -25.32
C THR A 651 -9.93 4.34 -25.34
N LEU A 652 -9.12 3.82 -24.42
CA LEU A 652 -7.67 4.08 -24.36
C LEU A 652 -6.95 3.64 -25.66
N ALA A 653 -7.38 2.54 -26.26
CA ALA A 653 -6.84 2.09 -27.55
C ALA A 653 -7.25 3.01 -28.71
N LYS A 654 -8.49 3.53 -28.70
CA LYS A 654 -8.96 4.52 -29.67
C LYS A 654 -8.17 5.82 -29.58
N ASP A 655 -7.79 6.21 -28.37
CA ASP A 655 -7.01 7.42 -28.09
C ASP A 655 -5.50 7.22 -28.32
N GLY A 656 -5.07 6.00 -28.69
CA GLY A 656 -3.68 5.69 -29.02
C GLY A 656 -2.77 5.41 -27.81
N HIS A 657 -3.31 5.36 -26.60
CA HIS A 657 -2.54 5.07 -25.38
C HIS A 657 -2.19 3.58 -25.24
N ILE A 658 -2.97 2.68 -25.86
CA ILE A 658 -2.70 1.24 -25.87
C ILE A 658 -2.32 0.80 -27.29
N ARG A 659 -1.21 0.07 -27.41
CA ARG A 659 -0.73 -0.47 -28.70
C ARG A 659 -1.74 -1.43 -29.31
N ALA A 660 -1.91 -1.39 -30.64
CA ALA A 660 -2.87 -2.22 -31.37
C ALA A 660 -2.69 -3.74 -31.17
N ASN A 661 -1.46 -4.20 -30.88
CA ASN A 661 -1.10 -5.60 -30.65
C ASN A 661 -1.09 -5.98 -29.15
N SER A 662 -1.66 -5.14 -28.29
CA SER A 662 -1.75 -5.41 -26.85
C SER A 662 -2.62 -6.65 -26.56
N PRO A 663 -2.18 -7.58 -25.71
CA PRO A 663 -3.01 -8.68 -25.21
C PRO A 663 -4.26 -8.17 -24.47
N LEU A 664 -4.17 -7.05 -23.73
CA LEU A 664 -5.33 -6.44 -23.07
C LEU A 664 -6.37 -5.97 -24.08
N LEU A 665 -5.94 -5.38 -25.20
CA LEU A 665 -6.87 -4.98 -26.25
C LEU A 665 -7.53 -6.19 -26.94
N ALA A 666 -6.78 -7.28 -27.16
CA ALA A 666 -7.33 -8.51 -27.72
C ALA A 666 -8.39 -9.13 -26.79
N GLN A 667 -8.12 -9.14 -25.48
CA GLN A 667 -9.06 -9.60 -24.45
C GLN A 667 -10.29 -8.69 -24.36
N ALA A 668 -10.11 -7.36 -24.36
CA ALA A 668 -11.23 -6.42 -24.34
C ALA A 668 -12.12 -6.57 -25.58
N LYS A 669 -11.52 -6.79 -26.76
CA LYS A 669 -12.25 -7.04 -28.01
C LYS A 669 -12.99 -8.37 -28.02
N SER A 670 -12.51 -9.40 -27.32
CA SER A 670 -13.22 -10.68 -27.22
C SER A 670 -14.39 -10.59 -26.23
N GLU A 671 -14.21 -9.90 -25.11
CA GLU A 671 -15.24 -9.68 -24.09
C GLU A 671 -16.37 -8.77 -24.58
N THR A 672 -16.03 -7.75 -25.38
CA THR A 672 -17.01 -6.81 -25.95
C THR A 672 -17.64 -7.27 -27.25
N ARG A 673 -17.32 -8.48 -27.75
CA ARG A 673 -18.10 -9.03 -28.86
C ARG A 673 -19.54 -9.11 -28.36
N PRO A 674 -20.46 -8.31 -28.92
CA PRO A 674 -21.85 -8.45 -28.54
C PRO A 674 -22.19 -9.93 -28.71
N ILE A 675 -22.82 -10.52 -27.69
CA ILE A 675 -23.46 -11.83 -27.82
C ILE A 675 -24.13 -11.79 -29.18
N SER A 676 -23.66 -12.61 -30.12
CA SER A 676 -23.88 -12.36 -31.55
C SER A 676 -25.35 -12.06 -31.76
N ASP A 677 -25.70 -11.07 -32.58
CA ASP A 677 -27.11 -10.74 -32.82
C ASP A 677 -27.89 -12.01 -33.21
N THR A 678 -27.23 -12.98 -33.85
CA THR A 678 -27.74 -14.33 -34.08
C THR A 678 -28.09 -15.11 -32.80
N LEU A 679 -27.27 -15.11 -31.75
CA LEU A 679 -27.57 -15.79 -30.49
C LEU A 679 -28.70 -15.10 -29.72
N VAL A 680 -28.76 -13.76 -29.75
CA VAL A 680 -29.91 -13.01 -29.20
C VAL A 680 -31.19 -13.31 -29.98
N LEU A 681 -31.12 -13.32 -31.32
CA LEU A 681 -32.23 -13.72 -32.18
C LEU A 681 -32.63 -15.18 -31.95
N PHE A 682 -31.67 -16.08 -31.73
CA PHE A 682 -31.93 -17.50 -31.42
C PHE A 682 -32.61 -17.66 -30.06
N LEU A 683 -32.14 -16.96 -29.01
CA LEU A 683 -32.82 -16.97 -27.71
C LEU A 683 -34.22 -16.34 -27.81
N GLY A 684 -34.37 -15.25 -28.56
CA GLY A 684 -35.66 -14.63 -28.86
C GLY A 684 -36.60 -15.59 -29.60
N PHE A 685 -36.07 -16.34 -30.57
CA PHE A 685 -36.84 -17.33 -31.31
C PHE A 685 -37.21 -18.54 -30.44
N LEU A 686 -36.28 -19.03 -29.60
CA LEU A 686 -36.52 -20.14 -28.69
C LEU A 686 -37.58 -19.76 -27.66
N THR A 687 -37.50 -18.56 -27.07
CA THR A 687 -38.52 -18.05 -26.14
C THR A 687 -39.87 -17.86 -26.83
N LEU A 688 -39.89 -17.43 -28.10
CA LEU A 688 -41.11 -17.38 -28.90
C LEU A 688 -41.70 -18.77 -29.17
N LEU A 689 -40.88 -19.77 -29.50
CA LEU A 689 -41.33 -21.16 -29.66
C LEU A 689 -41.90 -21.75 -28.36
N VAL A 690 -41.23 -21.52 -27.23
CA VAL A 690 -41.71 -21.96 -25.92
C VAL A 690 -43.05 -21.30 -25.59
N THR A 691 -43.18 -19.99 -25.82
CA THR A 691 -44.45 -19.30 -25.58
C THR A 691 -45.56 -19.77 -26.53
N MET A 692 -45.26 -20.01 -27.81
CA MET A 692 -46.23 -20.55 -28.77
C MET A 692 -46.66 -21.99 -28.44
N THR A 693 -45.75 -22.84 -27.97
CA THR A 693 -46.09 -24.22 -27.57
C THR A 693 -46.94 -24.26 -26.30
N VAL A 694 -46.63 -23.41 -25.31
CA VAL A 694 -47.46 -23.24 -24.11
C VAL A 694 -48.84 -22.69 -24.49
N TRP A 695 -48.90 -21.65 -25.33
CA TRP A 695 -50.15 -21.08 -25.82
C TRP A 695 -50.99 -22.10 -26.60
N GLY A 696 -50.36 -22.90 -27.46
CA GLY A 696 -51.00 -23.98 -28.21
C GLY A 696 -51.60 -25.04 -27.30
N ARG A 697 -50.89 -25.44 -26.23
CA ARG A 697 -51.44 -26.34 -25.21
C ARG A 697 -52.65 -25.74 -24.48
N VAL A 698 -52.58 -24.47 -24.08
CA VAL A 698 -53.70 -23.78 -23.43
C VAL A 698 -54.90 -23.65 -24.36
N GLN A 699 -54.68 -23.33 -25.65
CA GLN A 699 -55.72 -23.31 -26.67
C GLN A 699 -56.39 -24.66 -26.86
N ARG A 700 -55.60 -25.74 -26.87
CA ARG A 700 -56.11 -27.11 -27.00
C ARG A 700 -56.96 -27.49 -25.80
N ASP A 701 -56.48 -27.25 -24.59
CA ASP A 701 -57.24 -27.51 -23.35
C ASP A 701 -58.55 -26.70 -23.34
N ARG A 702 -58.52 -25.43 -23.77
CA ARG A 702 -59.76 -24.63 -23.92
C ARG A 702 -60.75 -25.21 -24.94
N ARG A 703 -60.28 -25.80 -26.05
CA ARG A 703 -61.17 -26.45 -27.03
C ARG A 703 -61.74 -27.76 -26.50
N GLU A 704 -60.92 -28.56 -25.81
CA GLU A 704 -61.36 -29.82 -25.19
C GLU A 704 -62.39 -29.55 -24.10
N ARG A 705 -62.19 -28.53 -23.24
CA ARG A 705 -63.21 -28.10 -22.27
C ARG A 705 -64.51 -27.65 -22.93
N ARG A 706 -64.46 -26.92 -24.06
CA ARG A 706 -65.70 -26.56 -24.79
C ARG A 706 -66.41 -27.79 -25.36
N ARG A 707 -65.68 -28.80 -25.85
CA ARG A 707 -66.27 -30.06 -26.32
C ARG A 707 -66.88 -30.87 -25.18
N LEU A 708 -66.21 -30.92 -24.04
CA LEU A 708 -66.75 -31.58 -22.85
C LEU A 708 -67.99 -30.87 -22.32
N LEU A 709 -68.02 -29.53 -22.33
CA LEU A 709 -69.22 -28.78 -21.98
C LEU A 709 -70.37 -29.02 -22.96
N SER A 710 -70.10 -29.16 -24.27
CA SER A 710 -71.16 -29.52 -25.23
C SER A 710 -71.66 -30.97 -25.09
N LEU A 711 -70.86 -31.88 -24.50
CA LEU A 711 -71.26 -33.25 -24.21
C LEU A 711 -72.09 -33.36 -22.91
N VAL A 712 -71.98 -32.38 -22.02
CA VAL A 712 -72.71 -32.36 -20.73
C VAL A 712 -74.09 -31.69 -20.86
N ASP A 713 -74.37 -31.00 -21.96
CA ASP A 713 -75.69 -30.44 -22.26
C ASP A 713 -76.69 -31.46 -22.85
N GLU A 714 -76.31 -32.73 -23.02
CA GLU A 714 -77.29 -33.81 -23.22
C GLU A 714 -78.05 -34.03 -21.90
N ARG A 715 -79.26 -33.47 -21.81
CA ARG A 715 -80.18 -33.63 -20.68
C ARG A 715 -80.34 -35.11 -20.32
N PRO A 716 -79.99 -35.52 -19.10
CA PRO A 716 -80.32 -36.86 -18.66
C PRO A 716 -81.79 -36.89 -18.21
N ASP A 717 -82.63 -37.62 -18.95
CA ASP A 717 -83.98 -37.99 -18.52
C ASP A 717 -83.87 -39.00 -17.37
N PHE A 718 -83.98 -38.51 -16.14
CA PHE A 718 -84.11 -39.37 -14.96
C PHE A 718 -85.55 -39.34 -14.43
N HIS A 719 -86.20 -40.50 -14.53
CA HIS A 719 -87.46 -40.82 -13.87
C HIS A 719 -87.34 -40.70 -12.35
N GLN A 720 -88.34 -40.08 -11.74
CA GLN A 720 -88.51 -39.89 -10.30
C GLN A 720 -88.64 -41.24 -9.56
N THR A 721 -87.81 -41.47 -8.55
CA THR A 721 -88.11 -42.42 -7.46
C THR A 721 -88.11 -41.68 -6.13
N SER A 722 -89.24 -41.82 -5.43
CA SER A 722 -89.60 -41.23 -4.13
C SER A 722 -88.68 -41.68 -3.00
N GLN A 723 -88.19 -40.72 -2.19
CA GLN A 723 -87.38 -40.98 -1.01
C GLN A 723 -87.96 -40.28 0.23
N ASP A 724 -89.19 -40.64 0.58
CA ASP A 724 -89.76 -40.41 1.92
C ASP A 724 -89.56 -41.68 2.76
N ARG A 725 -88.46 -41.75 3.52
CA ARG A 725 -88.30 -42.54 4.76
C ARG A 725 -86.88 -42.34 5.28
N PHE A 726 -86.77 -42.25 6.60
CA PHE A 726 -85.56 -42.09 7.42
C PHE A 726 -85.19 -40.67 7.84
N SER A 727 -86.12 -40.03 8.56
CA SER A 727 -85.79 -39.11 9.65
C SER A 727 -85.57 -39.89 10.95
N GLY A 728 -84.37 -39.82 11.52
CA GLY A 728 -84.05 -40.32 12.87
C GLY A 728 -82.89 -39.53 13.47
N PRO A 729 -82.95 -39.06 14.73
CA PRO A 729 -81.99 -38.12 15.28
C PRO A 729 -80.89 -38.84 16.07
N PHE A 730 -79.62 -38.57 15.76
CA PHE A 730 -78.51 -38.83 16.67
C PHE A 730 -77.66 -37.57 16.78
N ALA A 731 -77.94 -36.80 17.84
CA ALA A 731 -77.01 -35.86 18.40
C ALA A 731 -76.08 -36.63 19.35
N ASP A 732 -74.76 -36.58 19.11
CA ASP A 732 -73.76 -36.88 20.13
C ASP A 732 -72.68 -35.78 20.07
N PRO A 733 -72.59 -34.88 21.07
CA PRO A 733 -71.70 -33.72 21.03
C PRO A 733 -70.42 -34.00 21.81
N ARG A 734 -69.53 -34.87 21.31
CA ARG A 734 -68.22 -35.11 21.95
C ARG A 734 -67.10 -35.48 20.98
N ILE A 735 -66.85 -34.68 19.96
CA ILE A 735 -65.55 -34.70 19.26
C ILE A 735 -65.20 -33.28 18.82
N GLU A 736 -64.28 -32.61 19.53
CA GLU A 736 -63.54 -31.45 19.00
C GLU A 736 -62.44 -31.97 18.07
N PRO A 737 -62.35 -31.52 16.81
CA PRO A 737 -61.15 -31.68 16.01
C PRO A 737 -60.23 -30.46 16.15
N THR A 738 -59.05 -30.72 16.69
CA THR A 738 -57.85 -29.89 16.64
C THR A 738 -57.47 -29.55 15.19
N ARG A 739 -57.19 -28.26 14.94
CA ARG A 739 -56.63 -27.77 13.66
C ARG A 739 -55.11 -28.02 13.62
N GLY A 740 -54.67 -28.64 12.54
CA GLY A 740 -53.31 -28.54 11.99
C GLY A 740 -53.26 -27.47 10.91
#